data_AF-A0A521ZX91-F1
#
_entry.id   AF-A0A521ZX91-F1
#
_cell.length_a   1.000
_cell.length_b   1.000
_cell.length_c   1.000
_cell.angle_alpha   90.00
_cell.angle_beta   90.00
_cell.angle_gamma   90.00
#
_symmetry.space_group_name_H-M   'P 1'
#
loop_
_entity.id
_entity.type
_entity.pdbx_description
1 polymer ?
#
loop_
_entity_poly.entity_id
_entity_poly.type
_entity_poly.pdbx_seq_one_letter_code
_entity_poly.pdbx_strand_id
1 'polypeptide(L)'
;MNKLNTPELDPRDKRGSEETQPAIDTSKMSAGQRAALELTEAARETAHERTFAAGLFMGEFDLPQVHPFPTQSAEDRDQGDAFLQRLETVLREKTDPDAIDRDGEIPQAVFDELAKLGAFGIKISPEYGGLGLSQTNYCRAAILLGSWCGNLTALLSAHQSIGVPQPLILFGTEEQKRKYLPRVAGGEVSAFALTEPAVGSDPAKMSTHAEPTTDGSAFILNGEKLWCTNGTKAGVLVVMAKTPAVQVGGKSKEQITAFIVETDWPGVEVTHRCRFMGLKALYNGVVKFTNVRVPRENILLAEGKGLRVALTTLNTGRLTLPAACTGLAKRCLEISRRWAAERVQWGAPIGKHAAIADKLARMAANTFAMESMTLLAASRVDKDKRADVRLEAAFCKLWATEAAWEIVNDAVQIRGGRGYETADSLKARGEPPVPVERLLRDCRVNTIFEGSSEIMRLFIAREALDPHLKVAGDALNSQLPLAKRLRAAARAGLFYLGWYPKQWLPLSPASNVQSPKLAEHLHFASRASRKLARALFHAMLRHGPKLEREQLLLGRFVDIGTELFAITAVCSRAAKLLETGAPGLEREDLVALIDYFCRSSRLRIERHFHGLKHNADRSGYRLAQQVLGGKLSTLESGMVRAKD
;
A
#
# COMPACT_ATOMS: atom_id res chain seq x y z
N MET A 1 0.65 43.65 -29.09
CA MET A 1 0.84 42.53 -30.02
C MET A 1 1.99 41.66 -29.52
N ASN A 2 1.70 40.58 -28.82
CA ASN A 2 2.55 39.39 -28.73
C ASN A 2 1.68 38.26 -28.17
N LYS A 3 1.57 37.18 -28.93
CA LYS A 3 0.57 36.11 -28.78
C LYS A 3 0.86 35.26 -27.53
N LEU A 4 -0.19 35.08 -26.73
CA LEU A 4 -0.26 34.14 -25.62
C LEU A 4 -0.31 32.70 -26.17
N ASN A 5 0.65 31.86 -25.78
CA ASN A 5 0.62 30.42 -26.01
C ASN A 5 -0.27 29.77 -24.95
N THR A 6 -1.52 29.50 -25.31
CA THR A 6 -2.33 28.43 -24.69
C THR A 6 -1.67 27.08 -24.98
N PRO A 7 -1.54 26.16 -24.01
CA PRO A 7 -1.08 24.82 -24.31
C PRO A 7 -2.17 24.08 -25.11
N GLU A 8 -1.92 23.87 -26.41
CA GLU A 8 -2.72 22.98 -27.25
C GLU A 8 -2.64 21.55 -26.71
N LEU A 9 -3.80 20.97 -26.43
CA LEU A 9 -3.97 19.54 -26.22
C LEU A 9 -3.45 18.79 -27.46
N ASP A 10 -2.56 17.81 -27.22
CA ASP A 10 -1.98 16.95 -28.25
C ASP A 10 -3.10 16.31 -29.12
N PRO A 11 -3.09 16.49 -30.45
CA PRO A 11 -4.10 15.93 -31.35
C PRO A 11 -4.15 14.39 -31.38
N ARG A 12 -3.22 13.69 -30.69
CA ARG A 12 -3.27 12.24 -30.47
C ARG A 12 -4.29 11.81 -29.42
N ASP A 13 -4.83 12.72 -28.62
CA ASP A 13 -5.91 12.46 -27.65
C ASP A 13 -7.32 12.37 -28.32
N LYS A 14 -7.39 12.58 -29.64
CA LYS A 14 -8.62 12.46 -30.46
C LYS A 14 -8.80 11.11 -31.16
N ARG A 15 -8.02 10.08 -30.82
CA ARG A 15 -8.43 8.71 -31.17
C ARG A 15 -9.48 8.29 -30.15
N GLY A 16 -10.73 8.28 -30.60
CA GLY A 16 -11.88 7.85 -29.81
C GLY A 16 -11.53 6.60 -29.01
N SER A 17 -11.89 6.63 -27.73
CA SER A 17 -11.85 5.47 -26.86
C SER A 17 -12.69 4.36 -27.49
N GLU A 18 -12.06 3.49 -28.29
CA GLU A 18 -12.64 2.18 -28.56
C GLU A 18 -12.87 1.54 -27.19
N GLU A 19 -14.14 1.26 -26.91
CA GLU A 19 -14.59 0.66 -25.66
C GLU A 19 -13.72 -0.57 -25.38
N THR A 20 -12.88 -0.48 -24.35
CA THR A 20 -12.21 -1.65 -23.79
C THR A 20 -13.29 -2.46 -23.10
N GLN A 21 -13.93 -3.37 -23.85
CA GLN A 21 -14.81 -4.37 -23.28
C GLN A 21 -14.01 -5.20 -22.26
N PRO A 22 -14.62 -5.59 -21.13
CA PRO A 22 -13.89 -6.32 -20.10
C PRO A 22 -13.29 -7.60 -20.70
N ALA A 23 -11.98 -7.78 -20.53
CA ALA A 23 -11.25 -8.97 -20.98
C ALA A 23 -11.69 -10.26 -20.26
N ILE A 24 -12.52 -10.13 -19.21
CA ILE A 24 -13.08 -11.20 -18.39
C ILE A 24 -14.51 -11.48 -18.86
N ASP A 25 -14.84 -12.75 -19.10
CA ASP A 25 -16.21 -13.16 -19.44
C ASP A 25 -17.16 -12.92 -18.25
N THR A 26 -18.02 -11.92 -18.37
CA THR A 26 -18.96 -11.51 -17.32
C THR A 26 -20.32 -12.21 -17.40
N SER A 27 -20.54 -13.12 -18.37
CA SER A 27 -21.87 -13.68 -18.67
C SER A 27 -22.57 -14.38 -17.50
N LYS A 28 -21.81 -14.85 -16.50
CA LYS A 28 -22.33 -15.55 -15.31
C LYS A 28 -22.45 -14.67 -14.07
N MET A 29 -22.15 -13.38 -14.16
CA MET A 29 -22.22 -12.42 -13.05
C MET A 29 -23.61 -11.74 -13.00
N SER A 30 -24.11 -11.50 -11.79
CA SER A 30 -25.32 -10.68 -11.61
C SER A 30 -25.11 -9.27 -12.20
N ALA A 31 -26.18 -8.59 -12.58
CA ALA A 31 -26.11 -7.25 -13.17
C ALA A 31 -25.32 -6.26 -12.27
N GLY A 32 -25.55 -6.31 -10.95
CA GLY A 32 -24.82 -5.47 -9.99
C GLY A 32 -23.34 -5.82 -9.88
N GLN A 33 -22.97 -7.11 -9.92
CA GLN A 33 -21.56 -7.52 -9.92
C GLN A 33 -20.82 -7.11 -11.20
N ARG A 34 -21.50 -7.16 -12.36
CA ARG A 34 -20.95 -6.70 -13.64
C ARG A 34 -20.70 -5.21 -13.64
N ALA A 35 -21.70 -4.43 -13.24
CA ALA A 35 -21.58 -2.98 -13.17
C ALA A 35 -20.45 -2.54 -12.22
N ALA A 36 -20.31 -3.18 -11.06
CA ALA A 36 -19.21 -2.90 -10.12
C ALA A 36 -17.83 -3.24 -10.71
N LEU A 37 -17.70 -4.38 -11.41
CA LEU A 37 -16.46 -4.77 -12.08
C LEU A 37 -16.10 -3.81 -13.22
N GLU A 38 -17.06 -3.50 -14.09
CA GLU A 38 -16.88 -2.58 -15.22
C GLU A 38 -16.53 -1.17 -14.74
N LEU A 39 -17.16 -0.69 -13.67
CA LEU A 39 -16.86 0.60 -13.06
C LEU A 39 -15.45 0.62 -12.47
N THR A 40 -15.04 -0.47 -11.82
CA THR A 40 -13.67 -0.62 -11.28
C THR A 40 -12.64 -0.69 -12.40
N GLU A 41 -12.90 -1.45 -13.47
CA GLU A 41 -12.03 -1.54 -14.63
C GLU A 41 -11.89 -0.21 -15.37
N ALA A 42 -13.00 0.50 -15.58
CA ALA A 42 -12.99 1.81 -16.22
C ALA A 42 -12.24 2.88 -15.40
N ALA A 43 -12.08 2.64 -14.10
CA ALA A 43 -11.30 3.49 -13.20
C ALA A 43 -9.81 3.10 -13.14
N ARG A 44 -9.40 1.94 -13.72
CA ARG A 44 -7.99 1.52 -13.77
C ARG A 44 -7.21 2.37 -14.75
N GLU A 45 -5.98 2.67 -14.38
CA GLU A 45 -5.00 3.26 -15.30
C GLU A 45 -4.46 2.19 -16.25
N THR A 46 -4.46 2.51 -17.55
CA THR A 46 -3.78 1.73 -18.59
C THR A 46 -2.34 2.19 -18.67
N ALA A 47 -1.42 1.44 -18.06
CA ALA A 47 0.01 1.70 -18.22
C ALA A 47 0.49 1.23 -19.61
N HIS A 48 1.36 2.03 -20.22
CA HIS A 48 1.93 1.76 -21.55
C HIS A 48 3.14 0.80 -21.50
N GLU A 49 3.83 0.71 -20.35
CA GLU A 49 5.03 -0.11 -20.18
C GLU A 49 4.90 -1.10 -19.02
N ARG A 50 5.52 -2.27 -19.16
CA ARG A 50 5.50 -3.33 -18.15
C ARG A 50 6.57 -3.05 -17.08
N THR A 51 6.14 -2.93 -15.83
CA THR A 51 7.04 -2.70 -14.71
C THR A 51 7.84 -3.95 -14.36
N PHE A 52 8.96 -3.80 -13.64
CA PHE A 52 9.77 -4.92 -13.16
C PHE A 52 8.92 -5.93 -12.36
N ALA A 53 8.07 -5.45 -11.44
CA ALA A 53 7.20 -6.31 -10.65
C ALA A 53 6.25 -7.14 -11.53
N ALA A 54 5.69 -6.54 -12.59
CA ALA A 54 4.81 -7.24 -13.52
C ALA A 54 5.58 -8.23 -14.39
N GLY A 55 6.80 -7.87 -14.80
CA GLY A 55 7.73 -8.73 -15.53
C GLY A 55 8.06 -10.03 -14.80
N LEU A 56 8.15 -10.01 -13.46
CA LEU A 56 8.41 -11.21 -12.65
C LEU A 56 7.40 -12.34 -12.89
N PHE A 57 6.13 -12.02 -13.11
CA PHE A 57 5.07 -12.99 -13.38
C PHE A 57 5.06 -13.47 -14.84
N MET A 58 5.72 -12.75 -15.74
CA MET A 58 5.92 -13.13 -17.14
C MET A 58 7.26 -13.83 -17.39
N GLY A 59 8.10 -13.97 -16.36
CA GLY A 59 9.44 -14.56 -16.46
C GLY A 59 10.46 -13.61 -17.09
N GLU A 60 10.11 -12.32 -17.16
CA GLU A 60 10.93 -11.24 -17.70
C GLU A 60 11.63 -10.54 -16.53
N PHE A 61 12.93 -10.85 -16.36
CA PHE A 61 13.74 -10.30 -15.28
C PHE A 61 14.55 -9.09 -15.78
N ASP A 62 13.87 -7.97 -16.00
CA ASP A 62 14.44 -6.73 -16.53
C ASP A 62 15.19 -5.94 -15.44
N LEU A 63 16.37 -6.48 -15.06
CA LEU A 63 17.21 -5.96 -14.00
C LEU A 63 17.55 -4.45 -14.13
N PRO A 64 17.80 -3.87 -15.32
CA PRO A 64 18.00 -2.42 -15.50
C PRO A 64 16.92 -1.51 -14.90
N GLN A 65 15.67 -1.98 -14.74
CA GLN A 65 14.61 -1.18 -14.11
C GLN A 65 14.81 -0.95 -12.61
N VAL A 66 15.63 -1.78 -11.96
CA VAL A 66 15.84 -1.78 -10.50
C VAL A 66 17.31 -1.75 -10.09
N HIS A 67 18.24 -1.92 -11.03
CA HIS A 67 19.68 -1.90 -10.82
C HIS A 67 20.40 -1.11 -11.93
N PRO A 68 21.36 -0.20 -11.62
CA PRO A 68 21.86 0.15 -10.29
C PRO A 68 20.78 0.75 -9.38
N PHE A 69 20.95 0.62 -8.06
CA PHE A 69 19.97 1.16 -7.13
C PHE A 69 19.88 2.68 -7.30
N PRO A 70 18.67 3.24 -7.41
CA PRO A 70 18.48 4.65 -7.68
C PRO A 70 19.02 5.50 -6.53
N THR A 71 19.69 6.60 -6.90
CA THR A 71 20.22 7.60 -5.97
C THR A 71 19.43 8.89 -6.10
N GLN A 72 19.11 9.50 -4.94
CA GLN A 72 18.64 10.88 -4.90
C GLN A 72 19.75 11.82 -5.41
N SER A 73 19.37 12.97 -5.97
CA SER A 73 20.32 14.05 -6.21
C SER A 73 20.85 14.58 -4.87
N ALA A 74 22.04 15.19 -4.87
CA ALA A 74 22.59 15.80 -3.66
C ALA A 74 21.64 16.85 -3.08
N GLU A 75 21.09 17.72 -3.94
CA GLU A 75 20.13 18.75 -3.54
C GLU A 75 18.87 18.18 -2.88
N ASP A 76 18.21 17.19 -3.51
CA ASP A 76 17.01 16.56 -2.93
C ASP A 76 17.34 15.88 -1.60
N ARG A 77 18.51 15.23 -1.51
CA ARG A 77 18.96 14.61 -0.27
C ARG A 77 19.19 15.64 0.83
N ASP A 78 19.91 16.72 0.55
CA ASP A 78 20.26 17.75 1.53
C ASP A 78 19.02 18.48 2.07
N GLN A 79 18.05 18.78 1.20
CA GLN A 79 16.75 19.35 1.60
C GLN A 79 15.99 18.39 2.53
N GLY A 80 15.98 17.09 2.18
CA GLY A 80 15.40 16.03 3.01
C GLY A 80 16.11 15.90 4.37
N ASP A 81 17.44 15.89 4.39
CA ASP A 81 18.26 15.75 5.60
C ASP A 81 18.00 16.91 6.57
N ALA A 82 17.97 18.13 6.05
CA ALA A 82 17.64 19.32 6.84
C ALA A 82 16.22 19.26 7.44
N PHE A 83 15.24 18.78 6.69
CA PHE A 83 13.88 18.59 7.20
C PHE A 83 13.84 17.50 8.28
N LEU A 84 14.48 16.35 8.06
CA LEU A 84 14.47 15.22 8.99
C LEU A 84 15.16 15.56 10.31
N GLN A 85 16.24 16.35 10.30
CA GLN A 85 16.92 16.79 11.52
C GLN A 85 16.00 17.67 12.38
N ARG A 86 15.26 18.60 11.76
CA ARG A 86 14.28 19.42 12.47
C ARG A 86 13.09 18.59 12.95
N LEU A 87 12.60 17.65 12.15
CA LEU A 87 11.54 16.72 12.54
C LEU A 87 11.97 15.87 13.74
N GLU A 88 13.18 15.33 13.75
CA GLU A 88 13.72 14.57 14.87
C GLU A 88 13.75 15.40 16.16
N THR A 89 14.16 16.67 16.05
CA THR A 89 14.18 17.60 17.19
C THR A 89 12.77 17.79 17.76
N VAL A 90 11.77 18.06 16.90
CA VAL A 90 10.36 18.19 17.33
C VAL A 90 9.89 16.89 17.98
N LEU A 91 10.15 15.73 17.39
CA LEU A 91 9.74 14.44 17.94
C LEU A 91 10.34 14.20 19.32
N ARG A 92 11.64 14.44 19.51
CA ARG A 92 12.33 14.21 20.79
C ARG A 92 11.93 15.20 21.89
N GLU A 93 11.81 16.48 21.54
CA GLU A 93 11.68 17.55 22.54
C GLU A 93 10.24 17.98 22.80
N LYS A 94 9.34 17.81 21.82
CA LYS A 94 7.97 18.33 21.87
C LYS A 94 6.90 17.25 21.96
N THR A 95 7.25 15.98 21.74
CA THR A 95 6.26 14.89 21.71
C THR A 95 6.54 13.83 22.76
N ASP A 96 5.48 13.41 23.46
CA ASP A 96 5.47 12.23 24.32
C ASP A 96 4.47 11.22 23.72
N PRO A 97 4.95 10.20 23.00
CA PRO A 97 4.08 9.22 22.35
C PRO A 97 3.24 8.39 23.33
N ASP A 98 3.74 8.17 24.55
CA ASP A 98 3.04 7.39 25.56
C ASP A 98 1.93 8.23 26.20
N ALA A 99 2.17 9.53 26.45
CA ALA A 99 1.12 10.46 26.83
C ALA A 99 0.03 10.61 25.76
N ILE A 100 0.42 10.76 24.49
CA ILE A 100 -0.52 10.83 23.36
C ILE A 100 -1.41 9.57 23.30
N ASP A 101 -0.84 8.36 23.46
CA ASP A 101 -1.64 7.13 23.49
C ASP A 101 -2.56 7.07 24.71
N ARG A 102 -2.05 7.37 25.91
CA ARG A 102 -2.84 7.33 27.15
C ARG A 102 -4.02 8.29 27.10
N ASP A 103 -3.77 9.53 26.70
CA ASP A 103 -4.76 10.60 26.71
C ASP A 103 -5.68 10.53 25.47
N GLY A 104 -5.24 9.81 24.43
CA GLY A 104 -6.00 9.63 23.20
C GLY A 104 -6.17 10.93 22.41
N GLU A 105 -5.25 11.88 22.60
CA GLU A 105 -5.23 13.22 21.99
C GLU A 105 -3.79 13.63 21.66
N ILE A 106 -3.62 14.37 20.56
CA ILE A 106 -2.34 15.00 20.23
C ILE A 106 -2.39 16.45 20.75
N PRO A 107 -1.47 16.88 21.62
CA PRO A 107 -1.46 18.24 22.16
C PRO A 107 -1.41 19.30 21.07
N GLN A 108 -2.12 20.42 21.24
CA GLN A 108 -2.16 21.51 20.26
C GLN A 108 -0.75 22.08 19.96
N ALA A 109 0.10 22.19 20.97
CA ALA A 109 1.49 22.61 20.78
C ALA A 109 2.28 21.70 19.81
N VAL A 110 1.96 20.40 19.76
CA VAL A 110 2.57 19.48 18.79
C VAL A 110 2.06 19.75 17.38
N PHE A 111 0.76 20.03 17.22
CA PHE A 111 0.22 20.46 15.93
C PHE A 111 0.91 21.73 15.42
N ASP A 112 1.07 22.72 16.28
CA ASP A 112 1.63 24.02 15.92
C ASP A 112 3.11 23.87 15.50
N GLU A 113 3.90 23.06 16.20
CA GLU A 113 5.29 22.76 15.83
C GLU A 113 5.38 21.97 14.52
N LEU A 114 4.49 21.00 14.29
CA LEU A 114 4.43 20.26 13.02
C LEU A 114 4.02 21.16 11.84
N ALA A 115 3.07 22.08 12.05
CA ALA A 115 2.66 23.06 11.05
C ALA A 115 3.80 24.03 10.72
N LYS A 116 4.45 24.61 11.74
CA LYS A 116 5.61 25.49 11.60
C LYS A 116 6.78 24.81 10.87
N LEU A 117 6.99 23.51 11.10
CA LEU A 117 7.98 22.70 10.42
C LEU A 117 7.67 22.45 8.93
N GLY A 118 6.40 22.59 8.52
CA GLY A 118 5.90 22.24 7.19
C GLY A 118 5.54 20.75 7.04
N ALA A 119 5.34 20.03 8.15
CA ALA A 119 5.09 18.58 8.12
C ALA A 119 3.75 18.20 7.46
N PHE A 120 2.77 19.11 7.41
CA PHE A 120 1.52 18.92 6.66
C PHE A 120 1.69 19.17 5.14
N GLY A 121 2.78 19.82 4.73
CA GLY A 121 3.05 20.24 3.35
C GLY A 121 4.28 19.61 2.69
N ILE A 122 4.84 18.51 3.23
CA ILE A 122 6.07 17.84 2.73
C ILE A 122 6.19 17.76 1.20
N LYS A 123 5.17 17.23 0.49
CA LYS A 123 5.20 17.06 -0.97
C LYS A 123 4.54 18.20 -1.76
N ILE A 124 3.86 19.11 -1.08
CA ILE A 124 3.14 20.20 -1.74
C ILE A 124 4.19 21.16 -2.32
N SER A 125 3.98 21.63 -3.56
CA SER A 125 4.91 22.57 -4.21
C SER A 125 5.09 23.85 -3.38
N PRO A 126 6.29 24.44 -3.33
CA PRO A 126 6.53 25.70 -2.62
C PRO A 126 5.63 26.85 -3.09
N GLU A 127 5.18 26.85 -4.35
CA GLU A 127 4.24 27.84 -4.88
C GLU A 127 2.88 27.85 -4.15
N TYR A 128 2.54 26.72 -3.51
CA TYR A 128 1.34 26.53 -2.70
C TYR A 128 1.65 26.47 -1.21
N GLY A 129 2.84 26.92 -0.77
CA GLY A 129 3.24 26.97 0.64
C GLY A 129 3.74 25.63 1.22
N GLY A 130 4.00 24.63 0.39
CA GLY A 130 4.60 23.36 0.83
C GLY A 130 6.13 23.35 0.78
N LEU A 131 6.72 22.19 1.05
CA LEU A 131 8.19 22.01 1.04
C LEU A 131 8.76 21.51 -0.28
N GLY A 132 7.92 20.99 -1.19
CA GLY A 132 8.34 20.46 -2.49
C GLY A 132 9.22 19.21 -2.43
N LEU A 133 9.27 18.50 -1.29
CA LEU A 133 10.16 17.35 -1.12
C LEU A 133 9.69 16.14 -1.94
N SER A 134 10.67 15.33 -2.37
CA SER A 134 10.44 14.10 -3.12
C SER A 134 9.61 13.06 -2.36
N GLN A 135 9.04 12.10 -3.10
CA GLN A 135 8.37 10.93 -2.53
C GLN A 135 9.36 10.11 -1.69
N THR A 136 10.63 10.03 -2.10
CA THR A 136 11.69 9.41 -1.31
C THR A 136 11.86 10.10 0.04
N ASN A 137 11.97 11.43 0.07
CA ASN A 137 12.07 12.19 1.32
C ASN A 137 10.81 12.07 2.20
N TYR A 138 9.63 12.02 1.59
CA TYR A 138 8.40 11.74 2.32
C TYR A 138 8.40 10.34 2.96
N CYS A 139 8.87 9.31 2.26
CA CYS A 139 9.08 7.98 2.86
C CYS A 139 10.12 8.01 3.99
N ARG A 140 11.21 8.79 3.86
CA ARG A 140 12.20 8.96 4.94
C ARG A 140 11.59 9.63 6.18
N ALA A 141 10.70 10.60 5.98
CA ALA A 141 9.95 11.24 7.07
C ALA A 141 9.01 10.25 7.76
N ALA A 142 8.29 9.43 6.98
CA ALA A 142 7.44 8.36 7.51
C ALA A 142 8.22 7.30 8.29
N ILE A 143 9.44 6.94 7.86
CA ILE A 143 10.35 6.06 8.63
C ILE A 143 10.67 6.69 10.00
N LEU A 144 11.01 7.98 10.04
CA LEU A 144 11.34 8.67 11.28
C LEU A 144 10.12 8.80 12.21
N LEU A 145 8.95 9.13 11.68
CA LEU A 145 7.70 9.18 12.44
C LEU A 145 7.32 7.79 12.98
N GLY A 146 7.38 6.75 12.14
CA GLY A 146 7.04 5.38 12.50
C GLY A 146 7.97 4.75 13.54
N SER A 147 9.22 5.23 13.65
CA SER A 147 10.13 4.78 14.71
C SER A 147 9.85 5.42 16.07
N TRP A 148 9.03 6.47 16.12
CA TRP A 148 8.75 7.25 17.32
C TRP A 148 7.29 7.16 17.78
N CYS A 149 6.33 7.59 16.93
CA CYS A 149 4.93 7.74 17.31
C CYS A 149 3.95 7.40 16.18
N GLY A 150 3.31 6.23 16.26
CA GLY A 150 2.31 5.78 15.29
C GLY A 150 1.13 6.74 15.10
N ASN A 151 0.69 7.43 16.16
CA ASN A 151 -0.40 8.42 16.08
C ASN A 151 -0.06 9.61 15.16
N LEU A 152 1.15 10.17 15.28
CA LEU A 152 1.61 11.28 14.43
C LEU A 152 1.83 10.80 13.00
N THR A 153 2.36 9.59 12.82
CA THR A 153 2.48 8.97 11.51
C THR A 153 1.13 8.84 10.83
N ALA A 154 0.10 8.36 11.54
CA ALA A 154 -1.24 8.20 10.98
C ALA A 154 -1.90 9.55 10.64
N LEU A 155 -1.75 10.56 11.50
CA LEU A 155 -2.22 11.93 11.26
C LEU A 155 -1.67 12.49 9.94
N LEU A 156 -0.34 12.53 9.82
CA LEU A 156 0.34 13.13 8.66
C LEU A 156 0.20 12.27 7.41
N SER A 157 0.25 10.93 7.56
CA SER A 157 0.02 10.01 6.44
C SER A 157 -1.36 10.21 5.85
N ALA A 158 -2.44 10.09 6.65
CA ALA A 158 -3.80 10.23 6.13
C ALA A 158 -4.04 11.61 5.51
N HIS A 159 -3.46 12.66 6.08
CA HIS A 159 -3.54 14.01 5.54
C HIS A 159 -2.89 14.13 4.15
N GLN A 160 -1.68 13.60 3.95
CA GLN A 160 -0.91 13.83 2.71
C GLN A 160 -0.97 12.70 1.69
N SER A 161 -1.33 11.48 2.08
CA SER A 161 -1.33 10.29 1.20
C SER A 161 -2.66 10.08 0.51
N ILE A 162 -3.78 10.38 1.21
CA ILE A 162 -5.14 10.16 0.72
C ILE A 162 -6.05 11.38 0.91
N GLY A 163 -5.78 12.21 1.92
CA GLY A 163 -6.49 13.47 2.14
C GLY A 163 -6.25 14.47 1.02
N VAL A 164 -6.95 15.61 1.11
CA VAL A 164 -7.06 16.65 0.07
C VAL A 164 -5.77 16.97 -0.71
N PRO A 165 -4.56 17.09 -0.10
CA PRO A 165 -3.31 17.31 -0.82
C PRO A 165 -3.08 16.39 -2.03
N GLN A 166 -3.19 15.07 -1.88
CA GLN A 166 -2.76 14.14 -2.94
C GLN A 166 -3.72 14.14 -4.14
N PRO A 167 -5.05 14.04 -3.96
CA PRO A 167 -6.00 14.20 -5.06
C PRO A 167 -5.86 15.53 -5.79
N LEU A 168 -5.63 16.65 -5.07
CA LEU A 168 -5.46 17.96 -5.70
C LEU A 168 -4.15 18.08 -6.49
N ILE A 169 -3.04 17.54 -5.99
CA ILE A 169 -1.78 17.50 -6.73
C ILE A 169 -1.95 16.77 -8.06
N LEU A 170 -2.68 15.65 -8.06
CA LEU A 170 -2.85 14.81 -9.24
C LEU A 170 -3.91 15.32 -10.24
N PHE A 171 -5.00 15.89 -9.73
CA PHE A 171 -6.22 16.09 -10.51
C PHE A 171 -6.91 17.44 -10.30
N GLY A 172 -6.44 18.24 -9.35
CA GLY A 172 -7.04 19.53 -9.04
C GLY A 172 -6.84 20.53 -10.17
N THR A 173 -7.80 21.43 -10.37
CA THR A 173 -7.60 22.62 -11.19
C THR A 173 -6.69 23.62 -10.48
N GLU A 174 -6.14 24.59 -11.22
CA GLU A 174 -5.28 25.62 -10.62
C GLU A 174 -6.03 26.46 -9.57
N GLU A 175 -7.33 26.73 -9.79
CA GLU A 175 -8.19 27.44 -8.84
C GLU A 175 -8.37 26.64 -7.55
N GLN A 176 -8.65 25.34 -7.67
CA GLN A 176 -8.77 24.44 -6.52
C GLN A 176 -7.44 24.34 -5.75
N LYS A 177 -6.32 24.19 -6.45
CA LYS A 177 -4.99 24.14 -5.83
C LYS A 177 -4.67 25.42 -5.07
N ARG A 178 -4.87 26.59 -5.68
CA ARG A 178 -4.67 27.90 -5.02
C ARG A 178 -5.59 28.10 -3.82
N LYS A 179 -6.82 27.59 -3.87
CA LYS A 179 -7.78 27.69 -2.75
C LYS A 179 -7.40 26.81 -1.57
N TYR A 180 -7.06 25.54 -1.80
CA TYR A 180 -6.96 24.54 -0.72
C TYR A 180 -5.53 24.15 -0.33
N LEU A 181 -4.57 24.09 -1.28
CA LEU A 181 -3.21 23.62 -0.95
C LEU A 181 -2.48 24.49 0.09
N PRO A 182 -2.56 25.85 0.05
CA PRO A 182 -1.96 26.68 1.09
C PRO A 182 -2.52 26.45 2.48
N ARG A 183 -3.84 26.21 2.58
CA ARG A 183 -4.53 25.92 3.85
C ARG A 183 -4.03 24.63 4.48
N VAL A 184 -4.02 23.55 3.69
CA VAL A 184 -3.59 22.23 4.18
C VAL A 184 -2.09 22.17 4.43
N ALA A 185 -1.27 22.83 3.60
CA ALA A 185 0.16 23.00 3.86
C ALA A 185 0.43 23.78 5.17
N GLY A 186 -0.41 24.77 5.47
CA GLY A 186 -0.37 25.59 6.68
C GLY A 186 -0.83 24.90 7.97
N GLY A 187 -1.24 23.63 7.92
CA GLY A 187 -1.61 22.84 9.09
C GLY A 187 -3.10 22.58 9.27
N GLU A 188 -3.96 23.05 8.34
CA GLU A 188 -5.37 22.64 8.34
C GLU A 188 -5.48 21.16 7.98
N VAL A 189 -5.88 20.34 8.96
CA VAL A 189 -5.97 18.88 8.79
C VAL A 189 -7.00 18.54 7.71
N SER A 190 -6.72 17.48 6.96
CA SER A 190 -7.61 16.98 5.91
C SER A 190 -7.87 15.51 6.08
N ALA A 191 -9.00 15.06 5.53
CA ALA A 191 -9.48 13.68 5.61
C ALA A 191 -9.96 13.15 4.25
N PHE A 192 -10.19 11.84 4.20
CA PHE A 192 -10.70 11.13 3.04
C PHE A 192 -11.88 10.23 3.45
N ALA A 193 -13.00 10.36 2.75
CA ALA A 193 -14.27 9.76 3.13
C ALA A 193 -14.85 8.90 2.00
N LEU A 194 -14.50 7.62 2.03
CA LEU A 194 -14.92 6.60 1.05
C LEU A 194 -15.80 5.52 1.67
N THR A 195 -15.31 4.88 2.71
CA THR A 195 -15.92 3.73 3.41
C THR A 195 -17.25 4.08 4.06
N GLU A 196 -18.19 3.14 4.06
CA GLU A 196 -19.52 3.24 4.67
C GLU A 196 -19.80 2.01 5.55
N PRO A 197 -20.80 2.04 6.45
CA PRO A 197 -21.12 0.90 7.31
C PRO A 197 -21.34 -0.43 6.58
N ALA A 198 -22.00 -0.39 5.41
CA ALA A 198 -22.24 -1.57 4.59
C ALA A 198 -21.19 -1.80 3.48
N VAL A 199 -20.20 -0.89 3.34
CA VAL A 199 -19.31 -0.84 2.17
C VAL A 199 -17.86 -0.57 2.56
N GLY A 200 -17.03 -1.61 2.49
CA GLY A 200 -15.57 -1.53 2.61
C GLY A 200 -14.86 -1.74 1.28
N SER A 201 -14.52 -2.99 0.95
CA SER A 201 -13.69 -3.34 -0.21
C SER A 201 -14.40 -3.25 -1.58
N ASP A 202 -15.71 -2.99 -1.62
CA ASP A 202 -16.52 -2.86 -2.86
C ASP A 202 -17.19 -1.48 -2.95
N PRO A 203 -16.41 -0.40 -3.15
CA PRO A 203 -16.91 0.98 -3.07
C PRO A 203 -18.00 1.30 -4.10
N ALA A 204 -18.13 0.50 -5.18
CA ALA A 204 -19.19 0.67 -6.17
C ALA A 204 -20.61 0.56 -5.57
N LYS A 205 -20.76 -0.10 -4.41
CA LYS A 205 -22.04 -0.30 -3.73
C LYS A 205 -22.41 0.79 -2.72
N MET A 206 -21.63 1.87 -2.63
CA MET A 206 -21.90 2.98 -1.69
C MET A 206 -23.32 3.53 -1.80
N SER A 207 -23.86 4.03 -0.71
CA SER A 207 -25.21 4.58 -0.56
C SER A 207 -25.22 6.10 -0.44
N THR A 208 -24.09 6.71 -0.04
CA THR A 208 -23.91 8.17 -0.10
C THR A 208 -24.11 8.65 -1.53
N HIS A 209 -24.96 9.64 -1.71
CA HIS A 209 -25.36 10.16 -3.02
C HIS A 209 -25.38 11.69 -3.02
N ALA A 210 -25.26 12.25 -4.22
CA ALA A 210 -25.24 13.68 -4.46
C ALA A 210 -26.12 13.99 -5.68
N GLU A 211 -27.18 14.76 -5.50
CA GLU A 211 -28.11 15.16 -6.56
C GLU A 211 -27.84 16.59 -7.04
N PRO A 212 -27.80 16.87 -8.35
CA PRO A 212 -27.59 18.24 -8.82
C PRO A 212 -28.76 19.14 -8.42
N THR A 213 -28.48 20.38 -8.05
CA THR A 213 -29.50 21.40 -7.85
C THR A 213 -30.24 21.72 -9.14
N THR A 214 -31.46 22.26 -9.07
CA THR A 214 -32.30 22.55 -10.24
C THR A 214 -31.63 23.50 -11.24
N ASP A 215 -30.80 24.43 -10.76
CA ASP A 215 -30.00 25.36 -11.57
C ASP A 215 -28.66 24.76 -12.06
N GLY A 216 -28.33 23.53 -11.63
CA GLY A 216 -27.10 22.83 -11.95
C GLY A 216 -25.83 23.40 -11.30
N SER A 217 -25.91 24.46 -10.48
CA SER A 217 -24.73 25.13 -9.92
C SER A 217 -24.02 24.34 -8.81
N ALA A 218 -24.72 23.39 -8.19
CA ALA A 218 -24.20 22.59 -7.08
C ALA A 218 -24.82 21.19 -7.03
N PHE A 219 -24.40 20.42 -6.04
CA PHE A 219 -24.97 19.14 -5.65
C PHE A 219 -25.45 19.18 -4.20
N ILE A 220 -26.50 18.43 -3.89
CA ILE A 220 -26.99 18.19 -2.53
C ILE A 220 -26.53 16.80 -2.10
N LEU A 221 -25.56 16.75 -1.18
CA LEU A 221 -24.92 15.54 -0.70
C LEU A 221 -25.62 15.01 0.55
N ASN A 222 -25.96 13.72 0.53
CA ASN A 222 -26.58 12.99 1.63
C ASN A 222 -25.92 11.62 1.83
N GLY A 223 -25.67 11.24 3.08
CA GLY A 223 -25.17 9.91 3.42
C GLY A 223 -24.37 9.87 4.71
N GLU A 224 -23.68 8.75 4.91
CA GLU A 224 -22.84 8.53 6.09
C GLU A 224 -21.57 7.80 5.68
N LYS A 225 -20.44 8.28 6.19
CA LYS A 225 -19.11 7.69 5.99
C LYS A 225 -18.59 7.17 7.32
N LEU A 226 -18.00 5.97 7.26
CA LEU A 226 -17.47 5.25 8.40
C LEU A 226 -15.95 5.21 8.34
N TRP A 227 -15.32 5.28 9.51
CA TRP A 227 -13.88 5.20 9.69
C TRP A 227 -13.09 6.25 8.90
N CYS A 228 -13.59 7.48 8.86
CA CYS A 228 -12.90 8.60 8.26
C CYS A 228 -11.72 9.01 9.14
N THR A 229 -10.52 8.52 8.83
CA THR A 229 -9.29 8.97 9.51
C THR A 229 -9.09 10.47 9.30
N ASN A 230 -8.72 11.15 10.38
CA ASN A 230 -8.70 12.60 10.54
C ASN A 230 -10.07 13.29 10.54
N GLY A 231 -11.18 12.56 10.32
CA GLY A 231 -12.52 13.15 10.19
C GLY A 231 -12.97 13.97 11.38
N THR A 232 -12.51 13.64 12.60
CA THR A 232 -12.90 14.39 13.81
C THR A 232 -12.07 15.67 14.04
N LYS A 233 -11.08 15.94 13.19
CA LYS A 233 -10.15 17.10 13.30
C LYS A 233 -9.97 17.85 11.98
N ALA A 234 -10.41 17.27 10.87
CA ALA A 234 -10.25 17.85 9.55
C ALA A 234 -11.02 19.17 9.43
N GLY A 235 -10.47 20.13 8.69
CA GLY A 235 -11.20 21.29 8.18
C GLY A 235 -11.84 21.01 6.81
N VAL A 236 -11.24 20.11 6.03
CA VAL A 236 -11.68 19.75 4.68
C VAL A 236 -11.56 18.25 4.41
N LEU A 237 -12.52 17.68 3.67
CA LEU A 237 -12.51 16.28 3.25
C LEU A 237 -12.58 16.14 1.73
N VAL A 238 -12.06 15.03 1.22
CA VAL A 238 -12.51 14.47 -0.07
C VAL A 238 -13.58 13.42 0.20
N VAL A 239 -14.78 13.60 -0.37
CA VAL A 239 -15.95 12.74 -0.17
C VAL A 239 -16.35 12.08 -1.48
N MET A 240 -16.55 10.77 -1.45
CA MET A 240 -17.02 9.99 -2.60
C MET A 240 -18.51 9.74 -2.48
N ALA A 241 -19.26 10.11 -3.50
CA ALA A 241 -20.70 9.93 -3.54
C ALA A 241 -21.17 9.47 -4.92
N LYS A 242 -22.26 8.71 -4.96
CA LYS A 242 -22.96 8.40 -6.20
C LYS A 242 -23.60 9.66 -6.77
N THR A 243 -23.49 9.84 -8.08
CA THR A 243 -24.20 10.90 -8.82
C THR A 243 -25.14 10.24 -9.84
N PRO A 244 -26.14 10.98 -10.39
CA PRO A 244 -27.11 10.40 -11.32
C PRO A 244 -26.44 9.63 -12.46
N ALA A 245 -26.98 8.46 -12.78
CA ALA A 245 -26.46 7.64 -13.87
C ALA A 245 -26.60 8.35 -15.22
N VAL A 246 -25.64 8.12 -16.11
CA VAL A 246 -25.65 8.67 -17.47
C VAL A 246 -25.92 7.57 -18.50
N GLN A 247 -26.60 7.93 -19.58
CA GLN A 247 -26.81 7.01 -20.70
C GLN A 247 -25.60 7.05 -21.64
N VAL A 248 -24.91 5.91 -21.78
CA VAL A 248 -23.77 5.75 -22.69
C VAL A 248 -24.05 4.56 -23.58
N GLY A 249 -24.13 4.77 -24.90
CA GLY A 249 -24.39 3.68 -25.86
C GLY A 249 -25.71 2.93 -25.61
N GLY A 250 -26.74 3.62 -25.09
CA GLY A 250 -28.04 3.02 -24.76
C GLY A 250 -28.06 2.20 -23.46
N LYS A 251 -27.00 2.25 -22.65
CA LYS A 251 -26.95 1.62 -21.33
C LYS A 251 -26.81 2.67 -20.22
N SER A 252 -27.55 2.47 -19.14
CA SER A 252 -27.38 3.25 -17.91
C SER A 252 -26.03 2.92 -17.28
N LYS A 253 -25.20 3.94 -17.06
CA LYS A 253 -23.90 3.82 -16.40
C LYS A 253 -23.92 4.56 -15.07
N GLU A 254 -23.84 3.80 -13.99
CA GLU A 254 -23.67 4.31 -12.63
C GLU A 254 -22.42 5.18 -12.51
N GLN A 255 -22.51 6.25 -11.72
CA GLN A 255 -21.45 7.22 -11.55
C GLN A 255 -21.10 7.42 -10.09
N ILE A 256 -19.80 7.57 -9.82
CA ILE A 256 -19.28 8.00 -8.52
C ILE A 256 -18.41 9.21 -8.77
N THR A 257 -18.63 10.27 -8.01
CA THR A 257 -17.94 11.56 -8.12
C THR A 257 -17.20 11.85 -6.82
N ALA A 258 -16.02 12.47 -6.94
CA ALA A 258 -15.23 12.90 -5.79
C ALA A 258 -15.44 14.41 -5.59
N PHE A 259 -15.77 14.80 -4.36
CA PHE A 259 -16.08 16.16 -3.98
C PHE A 259 -15.11 16.64 -2.90
N ILE A 260 -14.69 17.90 -2.97
CA ILE A 260 -14.04 18.59 -1.85
C ILE A 260 -15.15 19.20 -0.99
N VAL A 261 -15.19 18.87 0.30
CA VAL A 261 -16.25 19.30 1.23
C VAL A 261 -15.60 19.95 2.45
N GLU A 262 -16.02 21.16 2.81
CA GLU A 262 -15.56 21.81 4.04
C GLU A 262 -16.40 21.32 5.23
N THR A 263 -15.75 21.05 6.35
CA THR A 263 -16.39 20.43 7.54
C THR A 263 -17.31 21.37 8.30
N ASP A 264 -17.17 22.67 8.10
CA ASP A 264 -17.99 23.71 8.71
C ASP A 264 -19.26 24.01 7.89
N TRP A 265 -19.42 23.40 6.72
CA TRP A 265 -20.60 23.58 5.90
C TRP A 265 -21.86 23.02 6.58
N PRO A 266 -23.01 23.72 6.46
CA PRO A 266 -24.27 23.24 7.02
C PRO A 266 -24.61 21.82 6.57
N GLY A 267 -24.92 20.96 7.55
CA GLY A 267 -25.27 19.57 7.31
C GLY A 267 -24.12 18.56 7.37
N VAL A 268 -22.86 19.02 7.53
CA VAL A 268 -21.73 18.14 7.83
C VAL A 268 -21.64 17.95 9.35
N GLU A 269 -21.67 16.70 9.81
CA GLU A 269 -21.66 16.38 11.24
C GLU A 269 -20.75 15.18 11.52
N VAL A 270 -19.85 15.31 12.50
CA VAL A 270 -19.13 14.17 13.08
C VAL A 270 -19.98 13.56 14.18
N THR A 271 -20.67 12.46 13.88
CA THR A 271 -21.65 11.85 14.80
C THR A 271 -21.00 10.98 15.86
N HIS A 272 -19.81 10.45 15.58
CA HIS A 272 -19.11 9.56 16.49
C HIS A 272 -17.59 9.57 16.25
N ARG A 273 -16.80 9.50 17.33
CA ARG A 273 -15.37 9.18 17.25
C ARG A 273 -15.14 7.72 17.56
N CYS A 274 -14.58 6.99 16.60
CA CYS A 274 -14.24 5.59 16.77
C CYS A 274 -12.97 5.44 17.63
N ARG A 275 -12.95 4.44 18.52
CA ARG A 275 -11.79 4.07 19.33
C ARG A 275 -11.34 2.65 18.98
N PHE A 276 -10.03 2.43 18.99
CA PHE A 276 -9.40 1.17 18.58
C PHE A 276 -8.39 0.67 19.62
N MET A 277 -7.93 -0.58 19.44
CA MET A 277 -6.94 -1.20 20.33
C MET A 277 -5.62 -0.42 20.41
N GLY A 278 -5.16 0.15 19.29
CA GLY A 278 -3.95 0.94 19.15
C GLY A 278 -4.24 2.20 18.36
N LEU A 279 -3.24 3.07 18.22
CA LEU A 279 -3.38 4.41 17.68
C LEU A 279 -4.50 5.17 18.42
N LYS A 280 -4.44 5.21 19.75
CA LYS A 280 -5.55 5.74 20.57
C LYS A 280 -5.86 7.22 20.31
N ALA A 281 -4.90 7.98 19.78
CA ALA A 281 -5.09 9.38 19.36
C ALA A 281 -5.42 9.52 17.86
N LEU A 282 -5.76 8.43 17.17
CA LEU A 282 -6.29 8.48 15.82
C LEU A 282 -7.62 9.25 15.80
N TYR A 283 -7.70 10.30 14.99
CA TYR A 283 -8.90 11.13 14.82
C TYR A 283 -9.88 10.49 13.82
N ASN A 284 -10.29 9.26 14.12
CA ASN A 284 -11.17 8.49 13.25
C ASN A 284 -12.63 8.70 13.63
N GLY A 285 -13.51 8.96 12.66
CA GLY A 285 -14.91 9.25 12.96
C GLY A 285 -15.92 8.72 11.94
N VAL A 286 -17.17 8.73 12.38
CA VAL A 286 -18.36 8.63 11.53
C VAL A 286 -18.75 10.05 11.14
N VAL A 287 -18.86 10.31 9.83
CA VAL A 287 -19.21 11.63 9.29
C VAL A 287 -20.51 11.51 8.51
N LYS A 288 -21.52 12.26 8.94
CA LYS A 288 -22.84 12.31 8.32
C LYS A 288 -22.98 13.58 7.49
N PHE A 289 -23.64 13.45 6.35
CA PHE A 289 -23.96 14.53 5.44
C PHE A 289 -25.48 14.60 5.30
N THR A 290 -26.07 15.74 5.67
CA THR A 290 -27.52 16.00 5.60
C THR A 290 -27.76 17.24 4.77
N ASN A 291 -28.20 17.07 3.52
CA ASN A 291 -28.48 18.14 2.56
C ASN A 291 -27.32 19.13 2.38
N VAL A 292 -26.08 18.63 2.35
CA VAL A 292 -24.90 19.48 2.23
C VAL A 292 -24.80 20.00 0.80
N ARG A 293 -24.86 21.32 0.63
CA ARG A 293 -24.75 21.96 -0.69
C ARG A 293 -23.28 22.07 -1.11
N VAL A 294 -22.85 21.23 -2.05
CA VAL A 294 -21.49 21.20 -2.59
C VAL A 294 -21.43 21.88 -3.96
N PRO A 295 -20.71 23.00 -4.13
CA PRO A 295 -20.59 23.68 -5.41
C PRO A 295 -19.96 22.80 -6.51
N ARG A 296 -20.33 22.98 -7.79
CA ARG A 296 -19.82 22.15 -8.88
C ARG A 296 -18.31 22.33 -9.10
N GLU A 297 -17.76 23.50 -8.80
CA GLU A 297 -16.32 23.78 -8.82
C GLU A 297 -15.53 22.99 -7.77
N ASN A 298 -16.20 22.37 -6.80
CA ASN A 298 -15.58 21.47 -5.82
C ASN A 298 -15.53 20.01 -6.28
N ILE A 299 -15.96 19.71 -7.52
CA ILE A 299 -15.76 18.39 -8.13
C ILE A 299 -14.31 18.22 -8.52
N LEU A 300 -13.73 17.10 -8.09
CA LEU A 300 -12.35 16.77 -8.35
C LEU A 300 -12.27 15.87 -9.60
N LEU A 301 -11.41 16.25 -10.55
CA LEU A 301 -11.28 15.68 -11.90
C LEU A 301 -12.51 15.90 -12.80
N ALA A 302 -13.61 15.18 -12.56
CA ALA A 302 -14.88 15.31 -13.30
C ALA A 302 -15.96 14.41 -12.68
N GLU A 303 -17.23 14.69 -13.02
CA GLU A 303 -18.36 13.82 -12.69
C GLU A 303 -18.17 12.40 -13.20
N GLY A 304 -18.52 11.42 -12.36
CA GLY A 304 -18.36 9.99 -12.66
C GLY A 304 -16.92 9.49 -12.68
N LYS A 305 -15.92 10.33 -12.33
CA LYS A 305 -14.50 9.95 -12.25
C LYS A 305 -13.99 9.77 -10.82
N GLY A 306 -14.85 9.78 -9.82
CA GLY A 306 -14.49 9.72 -8.40
C GLY A 306 -13.76 8.44 -7.99
N LEU A 307 -14.11 7.28 -8.57
CA LEU A 307 -13.34 6.05 -8.30
C LEU A 307 -11.94 6.07 -8.90
N ARG A 308 -11.75 6.71 -10.07
CA ARG A 308 -10.41 6.91 -10.64
C ARG A 308 -9.56 7.77 -9.71
N VAL A 309 -10.12 8.87 -9.20
CA VAL A 309 -9.48 9.72 -8.19
C VAL A 309 -9.07 8.88 -6.98
N ALA A 310 -10.00 8.11 -6.40
CA ALA A 310 -9.74 7.29 -5.22
C ALA A 310 -8.62 6.27 -5.46
N LEU A 311 -8.74 5.46 -6.51
CA LEU A 311 -7.81 4.36 -6.78
C LEU A 311 -6.42 4.85 -7.16
N THR A 312 -6.29 5.91 -7.97
CA THR A 312 -4.98 6.47 -8.31
C THR A 312 -4.30 7.10 -7.09
N THR A 313 -5.04 7.85 -6.27
CA THR A 313 -4.52 8.47 -5.04
C THR A 313 -3.94 7.40 -4.10
N LEU A 314 -4.67 6.29 -3.93
CA LEU A 314 -4.22 5.17 -3.10
C LEU A 314 -2.92 4.53 -3.59
N ASN A 315 -2.61 4.54 -4.89
CA ASN A 315 -1.45 3.82 -5.42
C ASN A 315 -0.12 4.42 -4.98
N THR A 316 0.02 5.75 -5.08
CA THR A 316 1.23 6.45 -4.62
C THR A 316 1.21 6.67 -3.11
N GLY A 317 0.05 6.98 -2.53
CA GLY A 317 -0.12 7.15 -1.08
C GLY A 317 0.29 5.91 -0.27
N ARG A 318 0.05 4.72 -0.82
CA ARG A 318 0.37 3.41 -0.21
C ARG A 318 1.85 3.20 0.12
N LEU A 319 2.79 3.97 -0.44
CA LEU A 319 4.21 3.88 -0.09
C LEU A 319 4.54 4.44 1.30
N THR A 320 3.67 5.25 1.89
CA THR A 320 3.86 5.83 3.23
C THR A 320 3.76 4.77 4.33
N LEU A 321 2.83 3.83 4.18
CA LEU A 321 2.60 2.77 5.16
C LEU A 321 3.80 1.79 5.32
N PRO A 322 4.37 1.19 4.27
CA PRO A 322 5.55 0.35 4.40
C PRO A 322 6.77 1.14 4.92
N ALA A 323 6.88 2.44 4.61
CA ALA A 323 7.89 3.32 5.20
C ALA A 323 7.71 3.47 6.73
N ALA A 324 6.49 3.75 7.18
CA ALA A 324 6.15 3.80 8.61
C ALA A 324 6.45 2.49 9.34
N CYS A 325 6.05 1.36 8.74
CA CYS A 325 6.36 0.02 9.25
C CYS A 325 7.88 -0.23 9.35
N THR A 326 8.66 0.28 8.40
CA THR A 326 10.13 0.21 8.43
C THR A 326 10.69 0.97 9.63
N GLY A 327 10.14 2.15 9.93
CA GLY A 327 10.46 2.91 11.14
C GLY A 327 10.20 2.12 12.41
N LEU A 328 9.01 1.54 12.53
CA LEU A 328 8.61 0.69 13.65
C LEU A 328 9.56 -0.51 13.80
N ALA A 329 9.89 -1.17 12.68
CA ALA A 329 10.81 -2.30 12.67
C ALA A 329 12.21 -1.92 13.15
N LYS A 330 12.74 -0.76 12.74
CA LYS A 330 14.02 -0.22 13.24
C LYS A 330 13.98 -0.01 14.76
N ARG A 331 12.89 0.53 15.29
CA ARG A 331 12.72 0.74 16.74
C ARG A 331 12.65 -0.58 17.51
N CYS A 332 11.88 -1.54 17.01
CA CYS A 332 11.80 -2.89 17.58
C CYS A 332 13.16 -3.59 17.56
N LEU A 333 13.91 -3.50 16.46
CA LEU A 333 15.25 -4.07 16.35
C LEU A 333 16.22 -3.45 17.36
N GLU A 334 16.21 -2.12 17.52
CA GLU A 334 17.05 -1.44 18.51
C GLU A 334 16.74 -1.93 19.93
N ILE A 335 15.46 -1.96 20.30
CA ILE A 335 14.99 -2.40 21.62
C ILE A 335 15.40 -3.85 21.87
N SER A 336 15.13 -4.75 20.92
CA SER A 336 15.45 -6.17 21.03
C SER A 336 16.94 -6.43 21.10
N ARG A 337 17.75 -5.74 20.28
CA ARG A 337 19.21 -5.87 20.29
C ARG A 337 19.80 -5.49 21.64
N ARG A 338 19.38 -4.35 22.20
CA ARG A 338 19.87 -3.86 23.50
C ARG A 338 19.46 -4.81 24.62
N TRP A 339 18.18 -5.12 24.70
CA TRP A 339 17.67 -6.02 25.73
C TRP A 339 18.31 -7.41 25.67
N ALA A 340 18.49 -7.96 24.47
CA ALA A 340 19.09 -9.28 24.30
C ALA A 340 20.58 -9.33 24.64
N ALA A 341 21.30 -8.20 24.52
CA ALA A 341 22.70 -8.09 24.90
C ALA A 341 22.89 -7.95 26.42
N GLU A 342 21.92 -7.37 27.12
CA GLU A 342 22.03 -7.04 28.56
C GLU A 342 21.38 -8.10 29.46
N ARG A 343 20.21 -8.63 29.08
CA ARG A 343 19.45 -9.56 29.91
C ARG A 343 20.15 -10.91 29.99
N VAL A 344 20.52 -11.34 31.20
CA VAL A 344 21.12 -12.67 31.44
C VAL A 344 20.07 -13.69 31.91
N GLN A 345 20.04 -14.85 31.26
CA GLN A 345 19.34 -16.05 31.72
C GLN A 345 20.17 -17.29 31.38
N TRP A 346 20.12 -18.27 32.27
CA TRP A 346 20.89 -19.51 32.13
C TRP A 346 22.40 -19.24 31.92
N GLY A 347 22.94 -18.27 32.65
CA GLY A 347 24.37 -17.95 32.68
C GLY A 347 24.91 -17.14 31.50
N ALA A 348 24.09 -16.73 30.53
CA ALA A 348 24.54 -15.91 29.39
C ALA A 348 23.53 -14.81 29.03
N PRO A 349 23.98 -13.72 28.37
CA PRO A 349 23.07 -12.80 27.69
C PRO A 349 22.13 -13.55 26.76
N ILE A 350 20.83 -13.23 26.78
CA ILE A 350 19.83 -14.02 26.06
C ILE A 350 20.06 -14.03 24.56
N GLY A 351 20.70 -13.00 24.00
CA GLY A 351 21.10 -12.93 22.59
C GLY A 351 22.14 -13.98 22.18
N LYS A 352 22.81 -14.66 23.12
CA LYS A 352 23.70 -15.79 22.86
C LYS A 352 22.96 -17.12 22.71
N HIS A 353 21.68 -17.19 23.09
CA HIS A 353 20.85 -18.36 22.87
C HIS A 353 20.31 -18.36 21.44
N ALA A 354 20.49 -19.48 20.71
CA ALA A 354 20.18 -19.59 19.28
C ALA A 354 18.73 -19.15 18.94
N ALA A 355 17.77 -19.44 19.82
CA ALA A 355 16.36 -19.06 19.63
C ALA A 355 16.14 -17.53 19.61
N ILE A 356 16.93 -16.75 20.35
CA ILE A 356 16.87 -15.28 20.32
C ILE A 356 17.74 -14.74 19.18
N ALA A 357 18.91 -15.33 18.96
CA ALA A 357 19.78 -14.94 17.86
C ALA A 357 19.09 -15.06 16.49
N ASP A 358 18.30 -16.12 16.25
CA ASP A 358 17.49 -16.26 15.03
C ASP A 358 16.50 -15.10 14.86
N LYS A 359 15.77 -14.73 15.91
CA LYS A 359 14.84 -13.59 15.88
C LYS A 359 15.56 -12.30 15.52
N LEU A 360 16.70 -12.02 16.16
CA LEU A 360 17.50 -10.82 15.87
C LEU A 360 18.01 -10.80 14.42
N ALA A 361 18.49 -11.92 13.90
CA ALA A 361 18.95 -12.04 12.52
C ALA A 361 17.81 -11.78 11.52
N ARG A 362 16.64 -12.38 11.73
CA ARG A 362 15.44 -12.13 10.92
C ARG A 362 14.99 -10.67 10.99
N MET A 363 14.93 -10.09 12.18
CA MET A 363 14.55 -8.69 12.36
C MET A 363 15.49 -7.75 11.61
N ALA A 364 16.81 -7.93 11.72
CA ALA A 364 17.80 -7.10 11.04
C ALA A 364 17.70 -7.20 9.51
N ALA A 365 17.69 -8.44 8.99
CA ALA A 365 17.61 -8.72 7.57
C ALA A 365 16.31 -8.19 6.95
N ASN A 366 15.17 -8.44 7.60
CA ASN A 366 13.88 -7.99 7.10
C ASN A 366 13.77 -6.46 7.17
N THR A 367 14.26 -5.81 8.22
CA THR A 367 14.26 -4.33 8.32
C THR A 367 15.03 -3.70 7.15
N PHE A 368 16.18 -4.25 6.79
CA PHE A 368 16.94 -3.79 5.61
C PHE A 368 16.12 -3.97 4.31
N ALA A 369 15.44 -5.10 4.15
CA ALA A 369 14.60 -5.37 2.99
C ALA A 369 13.39 -4.43 2.88
N MET A 370 12.70 -4.17 3.99
CA MET A 370 11.55 -3.25 4.03
C MET A 370 11.94 -1.86 3.51
N GLU A 371 13.07 -1.33 3.99
CA GLU A 371 13.59 -0.04 3.54
C GLU A 371 14.03 -0.08 2.08
N SER A 372 14.72 -1.14 1.65
CA SER A 372 15.21 -1.28 0.28
C SER A 372 14.08 -1.31 -0.75
N MET A 373 13.02 -2.08 -0.49
CA MET A 373 11.84 -2.15 -1.35
C MET A 373 11.12 -0.79 -1.41
N THR A 374 10.92 -0.16 -0.25
CA THR A 374 10.17 1.09 -0.14
C THR A 374 10.86 2.24 -0.85
N LEU A 375 12.18 2.40 -0.64
CA LEU A 375 12.96 3.46 -1.29
C LEU A 375 13.11 3.21 -2.80
N LEU A 376 13.23 1.95 -3.23
CA LEU A 376 13.23 1.61 -4.65
C LEU A 376 11.93 2.04 -5.34
N ALA A 377 10.78 1.70 -4.75
CA ALA A 377 9.48 2.07 -5.30
C ALA A 377 9.26 3.59 -5.26
N ALA A 378 9.64 4.27 -4.17
CA ALA A 378 9.54 5.73 -4.05
C ALA A 378 10.34 6.47 -5.12
N SER A 379 11.56 6.02 -5.39
CA SER A 379 12.42 6.64 -6.40
C SER A 379 11.86 6.59 -7.83
N ARG A 380 10.99 5.60 -8.13
CA ARG A 380 10.31 5.53 -9.43
C ARG A 380 9.30 6.66 -9.60
N VAL A 381 8.57 6.98 -8.52
CA VAL A 381 7.66 8.14 -8.47
C VAL A 381 8.42 9.45 -8.60
N ASP A 382 9.66 9.51 -8.11
CA ASP A 382 10.48 10.71 -8.21
C ASP A 382 11.05 10.92 -9.62
N LYS A 383 11.42 9.84 -10.31
CA LYS A 383 11.89 9.90 -11.70
C LYS A 383 10.77 10.29 -12.66
N ASP A 384 9.57 9.76 -12.47
CA ASP A 384 8.40 10.12 -13.27
C ASP A 384 7.14 10.09 -12.39
N LYS A 385 6.47 11.24 -12.27
CA LYS A 385 5.23 11.38 -11.50
C LYS A 385 4.06 10.59 -12.11
N ARG A 386 4.19 10.11 -13.35
CA ARG A 386 3.24 9.25 -14.06
C ARG A 386 3.66 7.78 -14.06
N ALA A 387 4.76 7.41 -13.40
CA ALA A 387 5.22 6.03 -13.34
C ALA A 387 4.14 5.11 -12.74
N ASP A 388 3.86 3.99 -13.41
CA ASP A 388 3.07 2.92 -12.80
C ASP A 388 3.90 2.25 -11.70
N VAL A 389 3.46 2.44 -10.46
CA VAL A 389 4.06 1.85 -9.25
C VAL A 389 3.06 0.98 -8.49
N ARG A 390 1.93 0.63 -9.10
CA ARG A 390 0.82 -0.05 -8.41
C ARG A 390 1.24 -1.37 -7.81
N LEU A 391 1.96 -2.18 -8.58
CA LEU A 391 2.38 -3.51 -8.18
C LEU A 391 3.56 -3.45 -7.20
N GLU A 392 4.52 -2.57 -7.43
CA GLU A 392 5.65 -2.29 -6.54
C GLU A 392 5.17 -1.79 -5.17
N ALA A 393 4.25 -0.82 -5.14
CA ALA A 393 3.68 -0.30 -3.89
C ALA A 393 2.84 -1.37 -3.17
N ALA A 394 2.10 -2.20 -3.92
CA ALA A 394 1.38 -3.34 -3.36
C ALA A 394 2.30 -4.39 -2.74
N PHE A 395 3.41 -4.73 -3.41
CA PHE A 395 4.45 -5.60 -2.86
C PHE A 395 5.05 -5.02 -1.58
N CYS A 396 5.41 -3.73 -1.59
CA CYS A 396 5.95 -3.06 -0.41
C CYS A 396 4.95 -3.11 0.76
N LYS A 397 3.69 -2.75 0.51
CA LYS A 397 2.62 -2.76 1.53
C LYS A 397 2.45 -4.16 2.11
N LEU A 398 2.18 -5.15 1.27
CA LEU A 398 1.91 -6.52 1.72
C LEU A 398 3.09 -7.05 2.56
N TRP A 399 4.29 -6.98 2.00
CA TRP A 399 5.46 -7.59 2.61
C TRP A 399 5.91 -6.86 3.88
N ALA A 400 6.00 -5.52 3.85
CA ALA A 400 6.49 -4.77 4.98
C ALA A 400 5.51 -4.76 6.16
N THR A 401 4.19 -4.78 5.91
CA THR A 401 3.21 -4.79 7.01
C THR A 401 3.16 -6.15 7.71
N GLU A 402 3.28 -7.27 6.97
CA GLU A 402 3.38 -8.61 7.57
C GLU A 402 4.72 -8.82 8.28
N ALA A 403 5.83 -8.38 7.68
CA ALA A 403 7.15 -8.43 8.31
C ALA A 403 7.21 -7.58 9.60
N ALA A 404 6.62 -6.38 9.59
CA ALA A 404 6.55 -5.53 10.78
C ALA A 404 5.75 -6.19 11.91
N TRP A 405 4.65 -6.87 11.58
CA TRP A 405 3.86 -7.61 12.56
C TRP A 405 4.66 -8.75 13.22
N GLU A 406 5.42 -9.52 12.43
CA GLU A 406 6.32 -10.55 12.98
C GLU A 406 7.41 -9.93 13.86
N ILE A 407 8.02 -8.84 13.41
CA ILE A 407 9.11 -8.15 14.11
C ILE A 407 8.65 -7.60 15.47
N VAL A 408 7.47 -6.95 15.53
CA VAL A 408 6.96 -6.40 16.79
C VAL A 408 6.50 -7.49 17.75
N ASN A 409 5.92 -8.57 17.23
CA ASN A 409 5.60 -9.75 18.03
C ASN A 409 6.86 -10.41 18.61
N ASP A 410 7.91 -10.54 17.80
CA ASP A 410 9.22 -11.02 18.27
C ASP A 410 9.84 -10.07 19.30
N ALA A 411 9.66 -8.75 19.17
CA ALA A 411 10.13 -7.77 20.16
C ALA A 411 9.44 -7.94 21.52
N VAL A 412 8.12 -8.16 21.55
CA VAL A 412 7.39 -8.52 22.78
C VAL A 412 7.97 -9.80 23.36
N GLN A 413 8.13 -10.84 22.54
CA GLN A 413 8.62 -12.14 22.98
C GLN A 413 10.05 -12.07 23.57
N ILE A 414 10.94 -11.31 22.93
CA ILE A 414 12.33 -11.10 23.38
C ILE A 414 12.36 -10.37 24.74
N ARG A 415 11.45 -9.42 24.97
CA ARG A 415 11.31 -8.73 26.27
C ARG A 415 10.55 -9.52 27.33
N GLY A 416 9.85 -10.58 26.96
CA GLY A 416 9.05 -11.39 27.89
C GLY A 416 7.98 -10.55 28.60
N GLY A 417 7.82 -10.70 29.92
CA GLY A 417 6.85 -9.93 30.69
C GLY A 417 6.99 -8.41 30.55
N ARG A 418 8.23 -7.90 30.42
CA ARG A 418 8.50 -6.46 30.18
C ARG A 418 8.14 -5.99 28.76
N GLY A 419 7.77 -6.90 27.87
CA GLY A 419 7.23 -6.59 26.55
C GLY A 419 5.70 -6.47 26.55
N TYR A 420 5.04 -7.04 27.57
CA TYR A 420 3.58 -7.00 27.76
C TYR A 420 3.14 -5.90 28.73
N GLU A 421 4.01 -5.53 29.67
CA GLU A 421 3.79 -4.42 30.61
C GLU A 421 3.81 -3.05 29.90
N THR A 422 2.90 -2.15 30.28
CA THR A 422 2.83 -0.79 29.72
C THR A 422 4.04 0.06 30.14
N ALA A 423 4.37 1.06 29.32
CA ALA A 423 5.48 1.97 29.61
C ALA A 423 5.31 2.73 30.94
N ASP A 424 4.09 3.19 31.23
CA ASP A 424 3.76 3.86 32.49
C ASP A 424 3.91 2.92 33.69
N SER A 425 3.50 1.65 33.56
CA SER A 425 3.69 0.65 34.61
C SER A 425 5.17 0.36 34.87
N LEU A 426 5.97 0.20 33.82
CA LEU A 426 7.42 0.03 33.93
C LEU A 426 8.06 1.21 34.68
N LYS A 427 7.69 2.44 34.29
CA LYS A 427 8.18 3.68 34.91
C LYS A 427 7.82 3.77 36.38
N ALA A 428 6.57 3.43 36.75
CA ALA A 428 6.07 3.53 38.12
C ALA A 428 6.86 2.67 39.12
N ARG A 429 7.48 1.57 38.67
CA ARG A 429 8.34 0.71 39.49
C ARG A 429 9.84 0.89 39.25
N GLY A 430 10.23 2.01 38.64
CA GLY A 430 11.63 2.41 38.47
C GLY A 430 12.37 1.77 37.29
N GLU A 431 11.66 1.20 36.32
CA GLU A 431 12.28 0.64 35.11
C GLU A 431 12.17 1.56 33.88
N PRO A 432 13.11 1.45 32.92
CA PRO A 432 13.05 2.20 31.69
C PRO A 432 11.71 1.98 30.95
N PRO A 433 10.96 3.04 30.62
CA PRO A 433 9.65 2.96 29.97
C PRO A 433 9.81 2.62 28.48
N VAL A 434 9.98 1.33 28.16
CA VAL A 434 10.10 0.88 26.77
C VAL A 434 8.74 0.38 26.29
N PRO A 435 8.07 1.08 25.36
CA PRO A 435 6.64 0.91 25.07
C PRO A 435 6.35 -0.20 24.04
N VAL A 436 6.91 -1.40 24.20
CA VAL A 436 6.76 -2.46 23.18
C VAL A 436 5.30 -2.92 23.02
N GLU A 437 4.53 -2.97 24.11
CA GLU A 437 3.10 -3.31 24.04
C GLU A 437 2.32 -2.30 23.19
N ARG A 438 2.64 -1.00 23.31
CA ARG A 438 2.02 0.05 22.49
C ARG A 438 2.39 -0.12 21.02
N LEU A 439 3.67 -0.35 20.71
CA LEU A 439 4.11 -0.61 19.34
C LEU A 439 3.37 -1.82 18.74
N LEU A 440 3.12 -2.88 19.53
CA LEU A 440 2.34 -4.04 19.11
C LEU A 440 0.89 -3.65 18.79
N ARG A 441 0.22 -2.92 19.68
CA ARG A 441 -1.16 -2.45 19.47
C ARG A 441 -1.28 -1.57 18.23
N ASP A 442 -0.38 -0.61 18.07
CA ASP A 442 -0.34 0.33 16.95
C ASP A 442 -0.06 -0.38 15.61
N CYS A 443 0.74 -1.44 15.62
CA CYS A 443 1.10 -2.17 14.41
C CYS A 443 -0.04 -3.03 13.83
N ARG A 444 -1.01 -3.47 14.65
CA ARG A 444 -1.98 -4.48 14.24
C ARG A 444 -2.84 -4.05 13.06
N VAL A 445 -3.19 -2.77 12.98
CA VAL A 445 -4.06 -2.23 11.91
C VAL A 445 -3.38 -2.25 10.54
N ASN A 446 -2.05 -2.32 10.48
CA ASN A 446 -1.28 -2.17 9.24
C ASN A 446 -1.51 -3.30 8.23
N THR A 447 -1.91 -4.49 8.69
CA THR A 447 -2.29 -5.62 7.81
C THR A 447 -3.76 -5.56 7.37
N ILE A 448 -4.54 -4.58 7.86
CA ILE A 448 -5.98 -4.45 7.61
C ILE A 448 -6.29 -3.26 6.71
N PHE A 449 -5.89 -2.04 7.10
CA PHE A 449 -6.24 -0.84 6.33
C PHE A 449 -5.37 -0.69 5.06
N GLU A 450 -5.73 0.27 4.20
CA GLU A 450 -5.12 0.46 2.86
C GLU A 450 -5.11 -0.82 2.01
N GLY A 451 -6.13 -1.67 2.20
CA GLY A 451 -6.28 -2.99 1.59
C GLY A 451 -5.73 -4.09 2.51
N SER A 452 -6.59 -4.98 3.00
CA SER A 452 -6.17 -6.10 3.85
C SER A 452 -5.17 -7.00 3.13
N SER A 453 -4.32 -7.73 3.86
CA SER A 453 -3.35 -8.66 3.28
C SER A 453 -4.00 -9.62 2.26
N GLU A 454 -5.21 -10.10 2.53
CA GLU A 454 -5.97 -10.98 1.65
C GLU A 454 -6.38 -10.25 0.35
N ILE A 455 -6.95 -9.04 0.47
CA ILE A 455 -7.33 -8.22 -0.69
C ILE A 455 -6.10 -7.82 -1.49
N MET A 456 -4.97 -7.53 -0.84
CA MET A 456 -3.73 -7.22 -1.55
C MET A 456 -3.22 -8.41 -2.36
N ARG A 457 -3.28 -9.62 -1.82
CA ARG A 457 -2.96 -10.84 -2.59
C ARG A 457 -3.88 -10.97 -3.80
N LEU A 458 -5.18 -10.70 -3.68
CA LEU A 458 -6.10 -10.76 -4.82
C LEU A 458 -5.82 -9.66 -5.86
N PHE A 459 -5.56 -8.44 -5.41
CA PHE A 459 -5.19 -7.32 -6.26
C PHE A 459 -3.92 -7.61 -7.06
N ILE A 460 -2.86 -8.04 -6.38
CA ILE A 460 -1.57 -8.39 -7.01
C ILE A 460 -1.77 -9.57 -7.97
N ALA A 461 -2.50 -10.62 -7.56
CA ALA A 461 -2.74 -11.78 -8.42
C ALA A 461 -3.49 -11.39 -9.70
N ARG A 462 -4.43 -10.45 -9.61
CA ARG A 462 -5.12 -9.90 -10.76
C ARG A 462 -4.17 -9.14 -11.68
N GLU A 463 -3.36 -8.23 -11.15
CA GLU A 463 -2.36 -7.48 -11.93
C GLU A 463 -1.30 -8.42 -12.55
N ALA A 464 -0.93 -9.50 -11.86
CA ALA A 464 -0.04 -10.55 -12.35
C ALA A 464 -0.64 -11.33 -13.53
N LEU A 465 -1.97 -11.53 -13.55
CA LEU A 465 -2.68 -12.20 -14.63
C LEU A 465 -3.02 -11.27 -15.81
N ASP A 466 -3.04 -9.94 -15.59
CA ASP A 466 -3.43 -8.93 -16.57
C ASP A 466 -2.71 -9.06 -17.93
N PRO A 467 -1.38 -9.30 -18.00
CA PRO A 467 -0.71 -9.50 -19.29
C PRO A 467 -1.24 -10.72 -20.06
N HIS A 468 -1.51 -11.82 -19.36
CA HIS A 468 -2.06 -13.02 -19.98
C HIS A 468 -3.52 -12.82 -20.40
N LEU A 469 -4.30 -12.07 -19.63
CA LEU A 469 -5.68 -11.69 -19.97
C LEU A 469 -5.72 -10.78 -21.20
N LYS A 470 -4.79 -9.85 -21.37
CA LYS A 470 -4.68 -9.03 -22.59
C LYS A 470 -4.35 -9.86 -23.83
N VAL A 471 -3.56 -10.92 -23.68
CA VAL A 471 -3.18 -11.80 -24.79
C VAL A 471 -4.30 -12.78 -25.17
N ALA A 472 -4.98 -13.36 -24.17
CA ALA A 472 -5.87 -14.50 -24.38
C ALA A 472 -7.34 -14.27 -23.95
N GLY A 473 -7.67 -13.15 -23.31
CA GLY A 473 -9.01 -12.86 -22.77
C GLY A 473 -10.09 -12.88 -23.85
N ASP A 474 -9.84 -12.22 -24.98
CA ASP A 474 -10.77 -12.20 -26.13
C ASP A 474 -11.03 -13.59 -26.72
N ALA A 475 -10.09 -14.53 -26.61
CA ALA A 475 -10.30 -15.90 -27.07
C ALA A 475 -11.32 -16.65 -26.17
N LEU A 476 -11.34 -16.29 -24.88
CA LEU A 476 -12.17 -16.91 -23.86
C LEU A 476 -13.50 -16.16 -23.64
N ASN A 477 -13.66 -14.94 -24.15
CA ASN A 477 -14.86 -14.14 -23.99
C ASN A 477 -16.01 -14.68 -24.86
N SER A 478 -16.99 -15.33 -24.23
CA SER A 478 -18.15 -15.91 -24.93
C SER A 478 -19.09 -14.88 -25.55
N GLN A 479 -18.98 -13.60 -25.16
CA GLN A 479 -19.79 -12.50 -25.68
C GLN A 479 -19.27 -11.98 -27.04
N LEU A 480 -18.05 -12.35 -27.44
CA LEU A 480 -17.47 -11.94 -28.72
C LEU A 480 -17.90 -12.87 -29.87
N PRO A 481 -18.03 -12.34 -31.11
CA PRO A 481 -18.27 -13.15 -32.31
C PRO A 481 -17.22 -14.26 -32.47
N LEU A 482 -17.64 -15.45 -32.92
CA LEU A 482 -16.77 -16.62 -33.09
C LEU A 482 -15.50 -16.31 -33.92
N ALA A 483 -15.64 -15.53 -34.99
CA ALA A 483 -14.51 -15.11 -35.83
C ALA A 483 -13.47 -14.26 -35.07
N LYS A 484 -13.92 -13.35 -34.18
CA LYS A 484 -13.01 -12.54 -33.33
C LYS A 484 -12.28 -13.44 -32.32
N ARG A 485 -13.00 -14.38 -31.70
CA ARG A 485 -12.44 -15.36 -30.75
C ARG A 485 -11.39 -16.27 -31.38
N LEU A 486 -11.65 -16.79 -32.59
CA LEU A 486 -10.70 -17.63 -33.33
C LEU A 486 -9.42 -16.87 -33.70
N ARG A 487 -9.54 -15.62 -34.18
CA ARG A 487 -8.37 -14.77 -34.45
C ARG A 487 -7.56 -14.47 -33.17
N ALA A 488 -8.25 -14.17 -32.07
CA ALA A 488 -7.60 -13.96 -30.78
C ALA A 488 -6.86 -15.22 -30.29
N ALA A 489 -7.49 -16.39 -30.44
CA ALA A 489 -6.88 -17.68 -30.09
C ALA A 489 -5.62 -17.97 -30.91
N ALA A 490 -5.62 -17.68 -32.22
CA ALA A 490 -4.45 -17.83 -33.08
C ALA A 490 -3.29 -16.90 -32.65
N ARG A 491 -3.59 -15.62 -32.37
CA ARG A 491 -2.59 -14.65 -31.87
C ARG A 491 -2.01 -15.09 -30.52
N ALA A 492 -2.88 -15.54 -29.60
CA ALA A 492 -2.45 -16.07 -28.31
C ALA A 492 -1.55 -17.30 -28.48
N GLY A 493 -1.92 -18.23 -29.38
CA GLY A 493 -1.10 -19.40 -29.73
C GLY A 493 0.30 -19.00 -30.21
N LEU A 494 0.40 -18.08 -31.17
CA LEU A 494 1.69 -17.56 -31.66
C LEU A 494 2.52 -16.91 -30.54
N PHE A 495 1.90 -16.11 -29.68
CA PHE A 495 2.57 -15.50 -28.53
C PHE A 495 3.15 -16.58 -27.60
N TYR A 496 2.33 -17.54 -27.18
CA TYR A 496 2.76 -18.58 -26.24
C TYR A 496 3.78 -19.57 -26.84
N LEU A 497 3.72 -19.84 -28.15
CA LEU A 497 4.74 -20.62 -28.85
C LEU A 497 6.13 -19.97 -28.77
N GLY A 498 6.20 -18.64 -28.86
CA GLY A 498 7.46 -17.90 -28.68
C GLY A 498 7.87 -17.68 -27.22
N TRP A 499 6.90 -17.43 -26.33
CA TRP A 499 7.15 -17.10 -24.94
C TRP A 499 7.44 -18.32 -24.05
N TYR A 500 6.72 -19.43 -24.21
CA TYR A 500 6.79 -20.57 -23.29
C TYR A 500 8.14 -21.29 -23.30
N PRO A 501 8.78 -21.58 -24.45
CA PRO A 501 10.10 -22.20 -24.48
C PRO A 501 11.17 -21.36 -23.76
N LYS A 502 11.09 -20.03 -23.84
CA LYS A 502 12.03 -19.11 -23.16
C LYS A 502 12.00 -19.27 -21.64
N GLN A 503 10.89 -19.73 -21.08
CA GLN A 503 10.74 -19.94 -19.62
C GLN A 503 11.54 -21.15 -19.10
N TRP A 504 12.07 -21.98 -20.00
CA TRP A 504 12.91 -23.13 -19.67
C TRP A 504 14.40 -22.87 -19.92
N LEU A 505 14.75 -21.78 -20.59
CA LEU A 505 16.14 -21.46 -20.90
C LEU A 505 16.90 -20.98 -19.65
N PRO A 506 18.19 -21.37 -19.49
CA PRO A 506 19.04 -20.95 -18.38
C PRO A 506 19.63 -19.54 -18.64
N LEU A 507 18.79 -18.57 -18.99
CA LEU A 507 19.24 -17.19 -19.23
C LEU A 507 19.66 -16.55 -17.90
N SER A 508 20.90 -16.09 -17.81
CA SER A 508 21.35 -15.31 -16.67
C SER A 508 21.11 -13.83 -16.97
N PRO A 509 20.63 -13.02 -16.01
CA PRO A 509 20.59 -11.59 -16.20
C PRO A 509 22.01 -11.08 -16.40
N ALA A 510 22.20 -10.16 -17.34
CA ALA A 510 23.43 -9.37 -17.35
C ALA A 510 23.43 -8.53 -16.06
N SER A 511 24.29 -8.87 -15.11
CA SER A 511 24.43 -8.12 -13.85
C SER A 511 25.87 -7.68 -13.70
N ASN A 512 26.11 -6.36 -13.70
CA ASN A 512 27.42 -5.77 -13.44
C ASN A 512 27.67 -5.64 -11.93
N VAL A 513 27.09 -6.53 -11.12
CA VAL A 513 27.19 -6.47 -9.66
C VAL A 513 28.55 -7.02 -9.24
N GLN A 514 29.35 -6.19 -8.56
CA GLN A 514 30.73 -6.51 -8.20
C GLN A 514 30.87 -7.70 -7.24
N SER A 515 29.87 -7.93 -6.37
CA SER A 515 29.89 -9.04 -5.41
C SER A 515 29.38 -10.35 -6.05
N PRO A 516 30.21 -11.41 -6.11
CA PRO A 516 29.79 -12.72 -6.63
C PRO A 516 28.59 -13.29 -5.88
N LYS A 517 28.52 -13.03 -4.58
CA LYS A 517 27.45 -13.51 -3.71
C LYS A 517 26.10 -12.87 -4.05
N LEU A 518 26.09 -11.55 -4.27
CA LEU A 518 24.88 -10.84 -4.70
C LEU A 518 24.43 -11.28 -6.09
N ALA A 519 25.37 -11.50 -7.02
CA ALA A 519 25.09 -12.04 -8.35
C ALA A 519 24.43 -13.43 -8.28
N GLU A 520 24.89 -14.31 -7.38
CA GLU A 520 24.28 -15.63 -7.13
C GLU A 520 22.80 -15.52 -6.73
N HIS A 521 22.45 -14.55 -5.87
CA HIS A 521 21.08 -14.28 -5.46
C HIS A 521 20.22 -13.73 -6.60
N LEU A 522 20.74 -12.83 -7.43
CA LEU A 522 20.05 -12.32 -8.62
C LEU A 522 19.83 -13.42 -9.67
N HIS A 523 20.80 -14.31 -9.87
CA HIS A 523 20.66 -15.47 -10.75
C HIS A 523 19.58 -16.43 -10.24
N PHE A 524 19.49 -16.65 -8.93
CA PHE A 524 18.38 -17.39 -8.34
C PHE A 524 17.04 -16.69 -8.64
N ALA A 525 16.94 -15.37 -8.39
CA ALA A 525 15.70 -14.62 -8.57
C ALA A 525 15.20 -14.68 -10.03
N SER A 526 16.10 -14.51 -11.00
CA SER A 526 15.79 -14.63 -12.43
C SER A 526 15.26 -16.02 -12.82
N ARG A 527 15.93 -17.09 -12.36
CA ARG A 527 15.48 -18.48 -12.62
C ARG A 527 14.14 -18.78 -11.95
N ALA A 528 13.95 -18.30 -10.72
CA ALA A 528 12.72 -18.48 -9.96
C ALA A 528 11.55 -17.69 -10.56
N SER A 529 11.78 -16.50 -11.13
CA SER A 529 10.77 -15.75 -11.89
C SER A 529 10.27 -16.53 -13.11
N ARG A 530 11.15 -17.14 -13.91
CA ARG A 530 10.72 -18.03 -15.01
C ARG A 530 9.94 -19.25 -14.51
N LYS A 531 10.30 -19.79 -13.33
CA LYS A 531 9.54 -20.85 -12.66
C LYS A 531 8.15 -20.39 -12.19
N LEU A 532 8.07 -19.19 -11.64
CA LEU A 532 6.81 -18.55 -11.26
C LEU A 532 5.91 -18.41 -12.49
N ALA A 533 6.43 -17.83 -13.58
CA ALA A 533 5.69 -17.57 -14.80
C ALA A 533 5.12 -18.84 -15.44
N ARG A 534 5.93 -19.88 -15.62
CA ARG A 534 5.44 -21.16 -16.16
C ARG A 534 4.44 -21.84 -15.23
N ALA A 535 4.63 -21.77 -13.91
CA ALA A 535 3.73 -22.40 -12.95
C ALA A 535 2.38 -21.68 -12.89
N LEU A 536 2.38 -20.34 -12.98
CA LEU A 536 1.16 -19.53 -13.12
C LEU A 536 0.44 -19.88 -14.41
N PHE A 537 1.16 -19.94 -15.54
CA PHE A 537 0.59 -20.36 -16.82
C PHE A 537 -0.02 -21.77 -16.78
N HIS A 538 0.66 -22.73 -16.14
CA HIS A 538 0.10 -24.09 -15.93
C HIS A 538 -1.16 -24.07 -15.07
N ALA A 539 -1.22 -23.21 -14.05
CA ALA A 539 -2.43 -23.03 -13.25
C ALA A 539 -3.57 -22.41 -14.08
N MET A 540 -3.28 -21.43 -14.93
CA MET A 540 -4.26 -20.86 -15.86
C MET A 540 -4.81 -21.93 -16.81
N LEU A 541 -3.96 -22.76 -17.41
CA LEU A 541 -4.40 -23.85 -18.29
C LEU A 541 -5.26 -24.88 -17.56
N ARG A 542 -4.90 -25.22 -16.31
CA ARG A 542 -5.61 -26.23 -15.51
C ARG A 542 -6.97 -25.74 -15.01
N HIS A 543 -7.05 -24.51 -14.51
CA HIS A 543 -8.24 -23.99 -13.84
C HIS A 543 -9.11 -23.12 -14.75
N GLY A 544 -8.55 -22.58 -15.84
CA GLY A 544 -9.25 -21.66 -16.74
C GLY A 544 -9.79 -20.44 -15.98
N PRO A 545 -10.99 -19.94 -16.33
CA PRO A 545 -11.63 -18.84 -15.63
C PRO A 545 -11.87 -19.08 -14.13
N LYS A 546 -11.94 -20.33 -13.67
CA LYS A 546 -12.15 -20.66 -12.25
C LYS A 546 -10.94 -20.35 -11.37
N LEU A 547 -9.78 -20.02 -11.97
CA LEU A 547 -8.57 -19.66 -11.22
C LEU A 547 -8.82 -18.49 -10.27
N GLU A 548 -9.69 -17.54 -10.62
CA GLU A 548 -10.08 -16.41 -9.76
C GLU A 548 -10.61 -16.85 -8.37
N ARG A 549 -11.15 -18.08 -8.27
CA ARG A 549 -11.71 -18.64 -7.04
C ARG A 549 -10.66 -19.40 -6.22
N GLU A 550 -9.52 -19.74 -6.80
CA GLU A 550 -8.42 -20.45 -6.15
C GLU A 550 -7.52 -19.45 -5.40
N GLN A 551 -8.11 -18.70 -4.46
CA GLN A 551 -7.48 -17.55 -3.82
C GLN A 551 -6.19 -17.91 -3.06
N LEU A 552 -6.15 -19.08 -2.40
CA LEU A 552 -4.95 -19.56 -1.71
C LEU A 552 -3.83 -19.95 -2.69
N LEU A 553 -4.17 -20.49 -3.86
CA LEU A 553 -3.19 -20.78 -4.92
C LEU A 553 -2.61 -19.49 -5.48
N LEU A 554 -3.47 -18.51 -5.79
CA LEU A 554 -3.07 -17.18 -6.24
C LEU A 554 -2.19 -16.46 -5.21
N GLY A 555 -2.56 -16.55 -3.93
CA GLY A 555 -1.76 -16.01 -2.82
C GLY A 555 -0.33 -16.54 -2.83
N ARG A 556 -0.11 -17.84 -3.04
CA ARG A 556 1.25 -18.41 -3.13
C ARG A 556 2.05 -17.87 -4.31
N PHE A 557 1.43 -17.64 -5.47
CA PHE A 557 2.12 -17.01 -6.59
C PHE A 557 2.52 -15.57 -6.28
N VAL A 558 1.63 -14.82 -5.62
CA VAL A 558 1.91 -13.45 -5.15
C VAL A 558 3.05 -13.42 -4.15
N ASP A 559 3.04 -14.31 -3.15
CA ASP A 559 4.08 -14.37 -2.13
C ASP A 559 5.45 -14.68 -2.78
N ILE A 560 5.50 -15.58 -3.77
CA ILE A 560 6.72 -15.83 -4.55
C ILE A 560 7.18 -14.57 -5.29
N GLY A 561 6.29 -13.90 -6.03
CA GLY A 561 6.64 -12.67 -6.76
C GLY A 561 7.15 -11.56 -5.84
N THR A 562 6.54 -11.42 -4.67
CA THR A 562 6.89 -10.42 -3.66
C THR A 562 8.28 -10.70 -3.06
N GLU A 563 8.59 -11.96 -2.73
CA GLU A 563 9.91 -12.38 -2.25
C GLU A 563 11.01 -12.18 -3.31
N LEU A 564 10.71 -12.43 -4.60
CA LEU A 564 11.65 -12.17 -5.69
C LEU A 564 11.93 -10.68 -5.86
N PHE A 565 10.91 -9.83 -5.71
CA PHE A 565 11.08 -8.38 -5.70
C PHE A 565 11.95 -7.94 -4.51
N ALA A 566 11.72 -8.49 -3.32
CA ALA A 566 12.50 -8.20 -2.12
C ALA A 566 13.98 -8.59 -2.29
N ILE A 567 14.28 -9.82 -2.77
CA ILE A 567 15.66 -10.26 -3.09
C ILE A 567 16.33 -9.28 -4.05
N THR A 568 15.63 -8.87 -5.11
CA THR A 568 16.22 -8.00 -6.11
C THR A 568 16.50 -6.60 -5.55
N ALA A 569 15.56 -6.04 -4.78
CA ALA A 569 15.71 -4.73 -4.15
C ALA A 569 16.90 -4.70 -3.17
N VAL A 570 17.04 -5.72 -2.32
CA VAL A 570 18.16 -5.77 -1.36
C VAL A 570 19.51 -5.94 -2.05
N CYS A 571 19.61 -6.81 -3.06
CA CYS A 571 20.85 -7.01 -3.80
C CYS A 571 21.25 -5.75 -4.55
N SER A 572 20.28 -5.05 -5.16
CA SER A 572 20.55 -3.79 -5.85
C SER A 572 21.05 -2.72 -4.88
N ARG A 573 20.35 -2.52 -3.74
CA ARG A 573 20.76 -1.53 -2.73
C ARG A 573 22.13 -1.87 -2.14
N ALA A 574 22.37 -3.14 -1.82
CA ALA A 574 23.65 -3.58 -1.27
C ALA A 574 24.79 -3.39 -2.25
N ALA A 575 24.59 -3.68 -3.55
CA ALA A 575 25.58 -3.39 -4.58
C ALA A 575 25.96 -1.90 -4.59
N LYS A 576 24.96 -1.02 -4.49
CA LYS A 576 25.21 0.43 -4.43
C LYS A 576 25.95 0.86 -3.16
N LEU A 577 25.62 0.28 -2.01
CA LEU A 577 26.30 0.54 -0.74
C LEU A 577 27.74 0.03 -0.72
N LEU A 578 28.04 -1.08 -1.41
CA LEU A 578 29.42 -1.57 -1.56
C LEU A 578 30.28 -0.61 -2.40
N GLU A 579 29.69 0.01 -3.42
CA GLU A 579 30.34 1.02 -4.27
C GLU A 579 30.58 2.35 -3.53
N THR A 580 29.55 2.84 -2.82
CA THR A 580 29.54 4.19 -2.25
C THR A 580 29.97 4.25 -0.78
N GLY A 581 30.10 3.10 -0.12
CA GLY A 581 30.29 2.99 1.31
C GLY A 581 28.96 3.01 2.08
N ALA A 582 28.87 2.17 3.11
CA ALA A 582 27.75 2.17 4.05
C ALA A 582 28.25 2.73 5.40
N PRO A 583 27.76 3.90 5.85
CA PRO A 583 28.17 4.44 7.14
C PRO A 583 27.89 3.45 8.28
N GLY A 584 28.93 3.09 9.04
CA GLY A 584 28.82 2.21 10.20
C GLY A 584 28.54 0.73 9.88
N LEU A 585 28.74 0.29 8.63
CA LEU A 585 28.58 -1.10 8.24
C LEU A 585 29.72 -1.54 7.32
N GLU A 586 30.53 -2.48 7.81
CA GLU A 586 31.62 -3.06 7.03
C GLU A 586 31.09 -3.84 5.82
N ARG A 587 31.92 -3.92 4.78
CA ARG A 587 31.55 -4.60 3.53
C ARG A 587 31.15 -6.06 3.76
N GLU A 588 31.87 -6.77 4.63
CA GLU A 588 31.64 -8.18 4.94
C GLU A 588 30.32 -8.37 5.70
N ASP A 589 30.03 -7.51 6.69
CA ASP A 589 28.79 -7.54 7.46
C ASP A 589 27.57 -7.26 6.58
N LEU A 590 27.67 -6.29 5.66
CA LEU A 590 26.62 -6.03 4.68
C LEU A 590 26.36 -7.27 3.83
N VAL A 591 27.40 -7.89 3.26
CA VAL A 591 27.23 -9.08 2.42
C VAL A 591 26.64 -10.25 3.23
N ALA A 592 27.06 -10.45 4.48
CA ALA A 592 26.52 -11.49 5.36
C ALA A 592 25.03 -11.27 5.67
N LEU A 593 24.63 -10.02 5.95
CA LEU A 593 23.24 -9.65 6.18
C LEU A 593 22.36 -9.98 4.96
N ILE A 594 22.84 -9.64 3.76
CA ILE A 594 22.09 -9.89 2.52
C ILE A 594 22.07 -11.36 2.15
N ASP A 595 23.16 -12.11 2.37
CA ASP A 595 23.16 -13.56 2.17
C ASP A 595 22.12 -14.23 3.07
N TYR A 596 22.09 -13.87 4.35
CA TYR A 596 21.10 -14.40 5.29
C TYR A 596 19.67 -14.08 4.82
N PHE A 597 19.39 -12.83 4.46
CA PHE A 597 18.07 -12.44 3.93
C PHE A 597 17.69 -13.29 2.72
N CYS A 598 18.56 -13.36 1.72
CA CYS A 598 18.28 -14.05 0.47
C CYS A 598 18.11 -15.56 0.68
N ARG A 599 18.88 -16.20 1.56
CA ARG A 599 18.72 -17.62 1.89
C ARG A 599 17.40 -17.87 2.63
N SER A 600 17.02 -17.02 3.57
CA SER A 600 15.72 -17.09 4.25
C SER A 600 14.54 -16.92 3.28
N SER A 601 14.64 -15.96 2.36
CA SER A 601 13.66 -15.73 1.29
C SER A 601 13.55 -16.91 0.32
N ARG A 602 14.68 -17.51 -0.09
CA ARG A 602 14.72 -18.73 -0.91
C ARG A 602 13.93 -19.88 -0.28
N LEU A 603 14.08 -20.12 1.02
CA LEU A 603 13.34 -21.16 1.75
C LEU A 603 11.83 -20.89 1.75
N ARG A 604 11.40 -19.63 1.91
CA ARG A 604 9.98 -19.26 1.79
C ARG A 604 9.46 -19.51 0.38
N ILE A 605 10.20 -19.08 -0.65
CA ILE A 605 9.86 -19.31 -2.07
C ILE A 605 9.71 -20.81 -2.36
N GLU A 606 10.63 -21.65 -1.88
CA GLU A 606 10.58 -23.10 -2.05
C GLU A 606 9.33 -23.70 -1.40
N ARG A 607 9.01 -23.28 -0.17
CA ARG A 607 7.77 -23.67 0.54
C ARG A 607 6.52 -23.31 -0.26
N HIS A 608 6.46 -22.10 -0.83
CA HIS A 608 5.32 -21.69 -1.66
C HIS A 608 5.22 -22.50 -2.95
N PHE A 609 6.35 -22.75 -3.64
CA PHE A 609 6.37 -23.61 -4.83
C PHE A 609 5.92 -25.04 -4.52
N HIS A 610 6.36 -25.61 -3.41
CA HIS A 610 5.93 -26.92 -2.95
C HIS A 610 4.42 -26.95 -2.67
N GLY A 611 3.93 -25.89 -2.01
CA GLY A 611 2.51 -25.67 -1.68
C GLY A 611 1.57 -25.55 -2.88
N LEU A 612 2.09 -25.26 -4.09
CA LEU A 612 1.26 -25.24 -5.31
C LEU A 612 0.64 -26.61 -5.62
N LYS A 613 1.27 -27.70 -5.19
CA LYS A 613 0.79 -29.08 -5.39
C LYS A 613 0.45 -29.80 -4.08
N HIS A 614 1.18 -29.51 -3.01
CA HIS A 614 1.03 -30.19 -1.72
C HIS A 614 0.45 -29.21 -0.70
N ASN A 615 -0.88 -29.23 -0.55
CA ASN A 615 -1.60 -28.35 0.37
C ASN A 615 -2.88 -29.02 0.88
N ALA A 616 -3.52 -28.38 1.85
CA ALA A 616 -4.79 -28.80 2.45
C ALA A 616 -5.95 -27.86 2.06
N ASP A 617 -5.86 -27.12 0.95
CA ASP A 617 -6.78 -26.00 0.67
C ASP A 617 -8.23 -26.47 0.54
N ARG A 618 -8.46 -27.53 -0.24
CA ARG A 618 -9.81 -28.08 -0.49
C ARG A 618 -10.41 -28.76 0.73
N SER A 619 -9.60 -29.48 1.52
CA SER A 619 -10.07 -30.07 2.78
C SER A 619 -10.34 -28.99 3.82
N GLY A 620 -9.47 -27.99 3.92
CA GLY A 620 -9.63 -26.82 4.78
C GLY A 620 -10.88 -26.02 4.45
N TYR A 621 -11.16 -25.75 3.18
CA TYR A 621 -12.41 -25.07 2.79
C TYR A 621 -13.65 -25.88 3.19
N ARG A 622 -13.66 -27.20 2.92
CA ARG A 622 -14.77 -28.07 3.34
C ARG A 622 -14.96 -28.08 4.85
N LEU A 623 -13.86 -28.14 5.61
CA LEU A 623 -13.90 -28.07 7.07
C LEU A 623 -14.47 -26.72 7.53
N ALA A 624 -14.04 -25.61 6.94
CA ALA A 624 -14.57 -24.29 7.25
C ALA A 624 -16.09 -24.20 7.01
N GLN A 625 -16.61 -24.81 5.93
CA GLN A 625 -18.06 -24.87 5.69
C GLN A 625 -18.79 -25.70 6.76
N GLN A 626 -18.15 -26.73 7.32
CA GLN A 626 -18.72 -27.50 8.44
C GLN A 626 -18.74 -26.70 9.74
N VAL A 627 -17.66 -25.94 10.02
CA VAL A 627 -17.58 -25.02 11.15
C VAL A 627 -18.69 -23.96 11.06
N LEU A 628 -18.80 -23.29 9.91
CA LEU A 628 -19.83 -22.26 9.68
C LEU A 628 -21.26 -22.83 9.75
N GLY A 629 -21.44 -24.09 9.36
CA GLY A 629 -22.72 -24.80 9.51
C GLY A 629 -22.99 -25.32 10.92
N GLY A 630 -22.16 -25.02 11.91
CA GLY A 630 -22.34 -25.41 13.32
C GLY A 630 -22.09 -26.91 13.61
N LYS A 631 -21.62 -27.69 12.63
CA LYS A 631 -21.40 -29.15 12.80
C LYS A 631 -20.32 -29.50 13.81
N LEU A 632 -19.41 -28.56 14.07
CA LEU A 632 -18.29 -28.71 15.01
C LEU A 632 -18.46 -27.83 16.26
N SER A 633 -19.68 -27.39 16.57
CA SER A 633 -19.99 -26.54 17.73
C SER A 633 -19.65 -27.19 19.08
N THR A 634 -19.44 -28.51 19.14
CA THR A 634 -18.91 -29.20 20.33
C THR A 634 -17.49 -28.71 20.71
N LEU A 635 -16.71 -28.20 19.76
CA LEU A 635 -15.42 -27.56 20.02
C LEU A 635 -15.56 -26.26 20.82
N GLU A 636 -16.76 -25.69 20.88
CA GLU A 636 -17.10 -24.48 21.65
C GLU A 636 -17.62 -24.85 23.06
N SER A 637 -17.61 -26.14 23.43
CA SER A 637 -18.02 -26.57 24.77
C SER A 637 -17.03 -26.11 25.84
N GLY A 638 -17.52 -25.84 27.05
CA GLY A 638 -16.70 -25.38 28.18
C GLY A 638 -16.36 -23.89 28.17
N MET A 639 -16.86 -23.10 27.21
CA MET A 639 -16.74 -21.64 27.21
C MET A 639 -18.03 -20.96 27.68
N VAL A 640 -17.90 -19.74 28.20
CA VAL A 640 -19.05 -18.88 28.48
C VAL A 640 -19.55 -18.29 27.15
N ARG A 641 -20.80 -18.57 26.78
CA ARG A 641 -21.42 -17.96 25.60
C ARG A 641 -21.74 -16.49 25.89
N ALA A 642 -21.42 -15.62 24.93
CA ALA A 642 -21.82 -14.22 25.00
C ALA A 642 -23.35 -14.11 24.99
N LYS A 643 -23.90 -13.06 25.61
CA LYS A 643 -25.29 -12.67 25.35
C LYS A 643 -25.31 -12.06 23.96
N ASP A 644 -26.17 -12.60 23.10
CA ASP A 644 -26.41 -12.06 21.75
C ASP A 644 -26.88 -10.61 21.78
#